data_AF-A0A7R9FSZ0-F1
#
_entry.id   AF-A0A7R9FSZ0-F1
#
_cell.length_a   1.000
_cell.length_b   1.000
_cell.length_c   1.000
_cell.angle_alpha   90.00
_cell.angle_beta   90.00
_cell.angle_gamma   90.00
#
_symmetry.space_group_name_H-M   'P 1'
#
loop_
_entity.id
_entity.type
_entity.pdbx_description
1 polymer ?
#
loop_
_entity_poly.entity_id
_entity_poly.type
_entity_poly.pdbx_seq_one_letter_code
_entity_poly.pdbx_strand_id
1 'polypeptide(L)'
;SIGQSTLSVIAQHPEKFQVFALTAYHQLEKLAQLTQQFRPHVVVLRDHQQIDDFIQYCQSVGRFIPEILTGEEGLISCATDKKVDMVMAAIVGAAGLAPTIAAARAGKKILLANKESLVVAGQYLMDAVKHGGGLLIPVDSEHNAIFQSLPEQTRQYHTDEIDEIILTASGGPFLNTPIEEFAHITPEQACKHPNWSMGRKISVDSATMMNKGLELIEAFWLFACPLDRLKVLIHPQSIIHSMVRYCDGSLLAQLGSADMRIPIAYAMAYPNRIPSGAQALDFTKLSKLTFFEADTKRFPCLALAYQALAAPDHAPTILNAANEVAVATFLDRRIAYHQIAPTIEKALKHFSGYAVTQFQDLLALDDEVRAFTHQMLREVARLLKIGVQRFSIGMGKVIYRHRSTKTGVEWVISLLPLGGYVLFTHDPAVAISDPRNDPTEQLIGDEKSPQNPLKPGEKYFTDAKPWERILVAFAGPFANLVFATILFTGVAWTDGQTIVHNQIAAPAVQSWAAQLGLKANDAIAEGVALVKRAVTLNVDNNVIGGPITIAKESGKAAQYGFAGFVVFLAMLSVSLGFINLLPIPVLDGGQILLNTLEWIRGKPLSTKMTEWITRIGMAMVLMIMTFAIMNDVRMLFEKN
;
A
#
# COMPACT_ATOMS: atom_id res chain seq x y z
N SER A 1 -25.09 -2.92 6.60
CA SER A 1 -25.81 -4.05 5.99
C SER A 1 -26.50 -4.86 7.08
N ILE A 2 -25.78 -5.70 7.83
CA ILE A 2 -26.33 -6.58 8.89
C ILE A 2 -27.28 -5.86 9.85
N GLY A 3 -26.87 -4.73 10.46
CA GLY A 3 -27.75 -4.00 11.38
C GLY A 3 -29.11 -3.60 10.79
N GLN A 4 -29.18 -3.24 9.51
CA GLN A 4 -30.46 -2.94 8.85
C GLN A 4 -31.28 -4.21 8.60
N SER A 5 -30.64 -5.31 8.20
CA SER A 5 -31.31 -6.60 8.04
C SER A 5 -31.86 -7.10 9.38
N THR A 6 -31.12 -6.94 10.47
CA THR A 6 -31.57 -7.24 11.84
C THR A 6 -32.78 -6.40 12.21
N LEU A 7 -32.73 -5.08 12.00
CA LEU A 7 -33.86 -4.20 12.28
C LEU A 7 -35.08 -4.50 11.40
N SER A 8 -34.88 -4.93 10.15
CA SER A 8 -35.95 -5.41 9.27
C SER A 8 -36.60 -6.70 9.77
N VAL A 9 -35.85 -7.60 10.40
CA VAL A 9 -36.41 -8.80 11.07
C VAL A 9 -37.15 -8.37 12.34
N ILE A 10 -36.57 -7.50 13.18
CA ILE A 10 -37.21 -6.99 14.40
C ILE A 10 -38.55 -6.31 14.08
N ALA A 11 -38.60 -5.47 13.05
CA ALA A 11 -39.82 -4.76 12.66
C ALA A 11 -40.97 -5.69 12.24
N GLN A 12 -40.68 -6.93 11.84
CA GLN A 12 -41.69 -7.94 11.50
C GLN A 12 -42.20 -8.72 12.72
N HIS A 13 -41.49 -8.66 13.85
CA HIS A 13 -41.83 -9.41 15.08
C HIS A 13 -41.74 -8.50 16.33
N PRO A 14 -42.46 -7.37 16.38
CA PRO A 14 -42.41 -6.43 17.52
C PRO A 14 -42.90 -7.05 18.84
N GLU A 15 -43.64 -8.15 18.79
CA GLU A 15 -44.10 -8.91 19.94
C GLU A 15 -43.01 -9.81 20.54
N LYS A 16 -41.90 -10.05 19.82
CA LYS A 16 -40.79 -10.93 20.23
C LYS A 16 -39.51 -10.19 20.54
N PHE A 17 -39.26 -9.08 19.85
CA PHE A 17 -38.00 -8.36 19.95
C PHE A 17 -38.22 -6.87 20.20
N GLN A 18 -37.42 -6.34 21.11
CA GLN A 18 -37.31 -4.92 21.36
C GLN A 18 -35.86 -4.49 21.21
N VAL A 19 -35.63 -3.34 20.57
CA VAL A 19 -34.28 -2.75 20.47
C VAL A 19 -33.97 -2.02 21.77
N PHE A 20 -33.01 -2.54 22.54
CA PHE A 20 -32.53 -1.85 23.75
C PHE A 20 -31.52 -0.75 23.41
N ALA A 21 -30.54 -1.06 22.57
CA ALA A 21 -29.49 -0.13 22.17
C ALA A 21 -29.25 -0.15 20.65
N LEU A 22 -28.90 1.02 20.10
CA LEU A 22 -28.36 1.15 18.74
C LEU A 22 -26.98 1.80 18.79
N THR A 23 -26.09 1.39 17.89
CA THR A 23 -24.74 1.94 17.82
C THR A 23 -24.40 2.27 16.38
N ALA A 24 -23.66 3.36 16.16
CA ALA A 24 -23.10 3.67 14.85
C ALA A 24 -21.83 4.50 14.97
N TYR A 25 -21.01 4.46 13.93
CA TYR A 25 -19.72 5.15 13.91
C TYR A 25 -19.79 6.54 13.26
N HIS A 26 -20.43 6.67 12.08
CA HIS A 26 -20.49 7.95 11.33
C HIS A 26 -21.86 8.33 10.76
N GLN A 27 -22.78 7.38 10.55
CA GLN A 27 -24.05 7.64 9.86
C GLN A 27 -25.11 8.20 10.82
N LEU A 28 -24.84 9.38 11.41
CA LEU A 28 -25.64 9.97 12.50
C LEU A 28 -27.08 10.27 12.07
N GLU A 29 -27.29 10.83 10.88
CA GLU A 29 -28.64 11.12 10.35
C GLU A 29 -29.50 9.84 10.27
N LYS A 30 -28.92 8.77 9.73
CA LYS A 30 -29.60 7.47 9.63
C LYS A 30 -29.84 6.86 11.00
N LEU A 31 -28.87 6.98 11.92
CA LEU A 31 -29.03 6.53 13.30
C LEU A 31 -30.18 7.28 13.99
N ALA A 32 -30.32 8.58 13.76
CA ALA A 32 -31.40 9.40 14.30
C ALA A 32 -32.78 8.94 13.78
N GLN A 33 -32.89 8.64 12.49
CA GLN A 33 -34.11 8.06 11.89
C GLN A 33 -34.47 6.71 12.55
N LEU A 34 -33.49 5.80 12.68
CA LEU A 34 -33.69 4.52 13.35
C LEU A 34 -34.05 4.69 14.84
N THR A 35 -33.49 5.70 15.50
CA THR A 35 -33.78 6.02 16.90
C THR A 35 -35.24 6.46 17.08
N GLN A 36 -35.79 7.27 16.17
CA GLN A 36 -37.22 7.62 16.23
C GLN A 36 -38.12 6.40 15.97
N GLN A 37 -37.73 5.54 15.04
CA GLN A 37 -38.51 4.36 14.65
C GLN A 37 -38.55 3.31 15.76
N PHE A 38 -37.40 2.92 16.30
CA PHE A 38 -37.27 1.80 17.23
C PHE A 38 -37.24 2.23 18.70
N ARG A 39 -37.10 3.53 18.98
CA ARG A 39 -37.06 4.13 20.32
C ARG A 39 -36.19 3.34 21.32
N PRO A 40 -34.91 3.10 21.00
CA PRO A 40 -34.01 2.40 21.90
C PRO A 40 -33.84 3.18 23.21
N HIS A 41 -33.51 2.48 24.29
CA HIS A 41 -33.18 3.12 25.56
C HIS A 41 -31.86 3.89 25.47
N VAL A 42 -30.87 3.30 24.78
CA VAL A 42 -29.51 3.83 24.66
C VAL A 42 -29.09 3.94 23.20
N VAL A 43 -28.34 4.98 22.87
CA VAL A 43 -27.56 5.08 21.63
C VAL A 43 -26.09 5.25 21.95
N VAL A 44 -25.22 4.46 21.31
CA VAL A 44 -23.77 4.60 21.44
C VAL A 44 -23.19 5.26 20.20
N LEU A 45 -22.54 6.40 20.40
CA LEU A 45 -21.81 7.15 19.37
C LEU A 45 -20.30 6.86 19.45
N ARG A 46 -19.54 7.23 18.42
CA ARG A 46 -18.08 7.00 18.40
C ARG A 46 -17.39 7.78 19.52
N ASP A 47 -17.72 9.06 19.65
CA ASP A 47 -17.07 9.98 20.58
C ASP A 47 -18.02 11.12 20.99
N HIS A 48 -17.57 11.92 21.95
CA HIS A 48 -18.34 13.05 22.47
C HIS A 48 -18.60 14.17 21.44
N GLN A 49 -17.78 14.29 20.39
CA GLN A 49 -17.93 15.36 19.40
C GLN A 49 -19.18 15.16 18.53
N GLN A 50 -19.69 13.94 18.44
CA GLN A 50 -20.88 13.60 17.65
C GLN A 50 -22.21 13.85 18.37
N ILE A 51 -22.19 14.16 19.67
CA ILE A 51 -23.40 14.24 20.50
C ILE A 51 -24.33 15.35 20.01
N ASP A 52 -23.79 16.56 19.83
CA ASP A 52 -24.60 17.73 19.43
C ASP A 52 -25.21 17.54 18.04
N ASP A 53 -24.41 17.07 17.08
CA ASP A 53 -24.87 16.75 15.73
C ASP A 53 -25.98 15.68 15.77
N PHE A 54 -25.81 14.61 16.54
CA PHE A 54 -26.80 13.55 16.67
C PHE A 54 -28.11 14.06 17.29
N ILE A 55 -28.05 14.91 18.31
CA ILE A 55 -29.23 15.52 18.92
C ILE A 55 -29.95 16.41 17.90
N GLN A 56 -29.23 17.22 17.13
CA GLN A 56 -29.80 18.05 16.07
C GLN A 56 -30.50 17.19 14.99
N TYR A 57 -29.85 16.10 14.55
CA TYR A 57 -30.49 15.16 13.62
C TYR A 57 -31.74 14.50 14.22
N CYS A 58 -31.73 14.13 15.50
CA CYS A 58 -32.92 13.59 16.14
C CYS A 58 -34.07 14.60 16.19
N GLN A 59 -33.77 15.88 16.47
CA GLN A 59 -34.74 16.97 16.51
C GLN A 59 -35.31 17.30 15.11
N SER A 60 -34.55 17.09 14.04
CA SER A 60 -35.01 17.36 12.68
C SER A 60 -35.96 16.28 12.14
N VAL A 61 -35.85 15.04 12.64
CA VAL A 61 -36.71 13.91 12.22
C VAL A 61 -37.76 13.51 13.27
N GLY A 62 -37.65 13.97 14.50
CA GLY A 62 -38.57 13.67 15.60
C GLY A 62 -38.24 14.41 16.90
N ARG A 63 -38.70 13.88 18.05
CA ARG A 63 -38.47 14.51 19.38
C ARG A 63 -37.90 13.54 20.42
N PHE A 64 -37.84 12.25 20.13
CA PHE A 64 -37.32 11.27 21.07
C PHE A 64 -35.79 11.35 21.13
N ILE A 65 -35.24 11.53 22.33
CA ILE A 65 -33.79 11.52 22.57
C ILE A 65 -33.51 10.39 23.57
N PRO A 66 -32.72 9.38 23.22
CA PRO A 66 -32.34 8.29 24.12
C PRO A 66 -31.22 8.73 25.07
N GLU A 67 -30.85 7.86 26.01
CA GLU A 67 -29.57 8.01 26.71
C GLU A 67 -28.43 7.86 25.69
N ILE A 68 -27.42 8.73 25.77
CA ILE A 68 -26.29 8.73 24.82
C ILE A 68 -25.03 8.30 25.57
N LEU A 69 -24.44 7.21 25.13
CA LEU A 69 -23.11 6.76 25.54
C LEU A 69 -22.12 6.94 24.38
N THR A 70 -20.82 6.89 24.68
CA THR A 70 -19.76 7.12 23.69
C THR A 70 -18.67 6.06 23.80
N GLY A 71 -18.00 5.82 22.67
CA GLY A 71 -16.78 5.02 22.61
C GLY A 71 -16.96 3.55 22.98
N GLU A 72 -15.83 2.89 23.17
CA GLU A 72 -15.76 1.47 23.49
C GLU A 72 -16.40 1.14 24.84
N GLU A 73 -16.23 2.00 25.84
CA GLU A 73 -16.87 1.85 27.15
C GLU A 73 -18.40 1.82 27.04
N GLY A 74 -18.98 2.70 26.21
CA GLY A 74 -20.41 2.69 25.91
C GLY A 74 -20.86 1.39 25.24
N LEU A 75 -20.07 0.86 24.30
CA LEU A 75 -20.35 -0.42 23.64
C LEU A 75 -20.34 -1.58 24.64
N ILE A 76 -19.32 -1.64 25.51
CA ILE A 76 -19.18 -2.67 26.55
C ILE A 76 -20.33 -2.59 27.56
N SER A 77 -20.69 -1.38 27.99
CA SER A 77 -21.81 -1.14 28.91
C SER A 77 -23.12 -1.71 28.34
N CYS A 78 -23.47 -1.34 27.10
CA CYS A 78 -24.66 -1.88 26.45
C CYS A 78 -24.60 -3.40 26.24
N ALA A 79 -23.44 -3.93 25.85
CA ALA A 79 -23.26 -5.36 25.60
C ALA A 79 -23.38 -6.22 26.87
N THR A 80 -23.18 -5.62 28.05
CA THR A 80 -23.20 -6.32 29.35
C THR A 80 -24.41 -5.98 30.21
N ASP A 81 -25.24 -5.01 29.80
CA ASP A 81 -26.43 -4.58 30.54
C ASP A 81 -27.38 -5.76 30.84
N LYS A 82 -27.91 -5.82 32.07
CA LYS A 82 -28.79 -6.91 32.52
C LYS A 82 -30.11 -6.99 31.75
N LYS A 83 -30.57 -5.89 31.13
CA LYS A 83 -31.78 -5.82 30.31
C LYS A 83 -31.57 -6.31 28.87
N VAL A 84 -30.34 -6.61 28.48
CA VAL A 84 -30.01 -7.12 27.14
C VAL A 84 -29.87 -8.64 27.18
N ASP A 85 -30.72 -9.33 26.42
CA ASP A 85 -30.67 -10.81 26.32
C ASP A 85 -29.69 -11.28 25.23
N MET A 86 -29.61 -10.53 24.13
CA MET A 86 -28.82 -10.89 22.96
C MET A 86 -28.09 -9.70 22.34
N VAL A 87 -26.90 -9.96 21.77
CA VAL A 87 -26.03 -8.95 21.15
C VAL A 87 -25.75 -9.33 19.71
N MET A 88 -26.15 -8.49 18.76
CA MET A 88 -25.76 -8.61 17.35
C MET A 88 -24.36 -8.02 17.14
N ALA A 89 -23.34 -8.87 17.16
CA ALA A 89 -21.95 -8.49 16.97
C ALA A 89 -21.66 -8.28 15.48
N ALA A 90 -21.94 -7.07 14.99
CA ALA A 90 -21.88 -6.70 13.56
C ALA A 90 -21.02 -5.45 13.26
N ILE A 91 -20.21 -5.00 14.22
CA ILE A 91 -19.16 -4.00 14.00
C ILE A 91 -18.10 -4.65 13.09
N VAL A 92 -17.52 -3.93 12.13
CA VAL A 92 -16.54 -4.49 11.18
C VAL A 92 -15.13 -4.46 11.79
N GLY A 93 -14.34 -5.52 11.59
CA GLY A 93 -12.93 -5.58 12.00
C GLY A 93 -12.72 -5.74 13.50
N ALA A 94 -11.48 -5.55 13.95
CA ALA A 94 -11.07 -5.77 15.35
C ALA A 94 -11.79 -4.86 16.38
N ALA A 95 -12.33 -3.71 15.95
CA ALA A 95 -13.07 -2.79 16.84
C ALA A 95 -14.33 -3.41 17.49
N GLY A 96 -14.86 -4.50 16.91
CA GLY A 96 -15.97 -5.24 17.50
C GLY A 96 -15.57 -6.23 18.61
N LEU A 97 -14.28 -6.49 18.80
CA LEU A 97 -13.79 -7.60 19.61
C LEU A 97 -14.05 -7.38 21.11
N ALA A 98 -13.64 -6.22 21.65
CA ALA A 98 -13.81 -5.90 23.07
C ALA A 98 -15.27 -6.02 23.56
N PRO A 99 -16.28 -5.39 22.90
CA PRO A 99 -17.67 -5.55 23.33
C PRO A 99 -18.19 -6.99 23.12
N THR A 100 -17.68 -7.72 22.13
CA THR A 100 -18.07 -9.12 21.91
C THR A 100 -17.55 -10.04 23.02
N ILE A 101 -16.29 -9.90 23.42
CA ILE A 101 -15.72 -10.63 24.57
C ILE A 101 -16.46 -10.27 25.86
N ALA A 102 -16.80 -8.99 26.06
CA ALA A 102 -17.55 -8.55 27.22
C ALA A 102 -18.94 -9.19 27.29
N ALA A 103 -19.67 -9.21 26.16
CA ALA A 103 -20.95 -9.92 26.05
C ALA A 103 -20.80 -11.42 26.36
N ALA A 104 -19.70 -12.03 25.89
CA ALA A 104 -19.44 -13.47 26.07
C ALA A 104 -19.26 -13.79 27.56
N ARG A 105 -18.40 -13.02 28.24
CA ARG A 105 -18.16 -13.14 29.69
C ARG A 105 -19.42 -12.87 30.51
N ALA A 106 -20.29 -11.97 30.06
CA ALA A 106 -21.57 -11.67 30.70
C ALA A 106 -22.66 -12.74 30.42
N GLY A 107 -22.34 -13.81 29.70
CA GLY A 107 -23.26 -14.92 29.44
C GLY A 107 -24.37 -14.59 28.45
N LYS A 108 -24.18 -13.59 27.57
CA LYS A 108 -25.19 -13.18 26.60
C LYS A 108 -25.33 -14.18 25.45
N LYS A 109 -26.48 -14.13 24.77
CA LYS A 109 -26.65 -14.75 23.45
C LYS A 109 -26.02 -13.85 22.38
N ILE A 110 -24.84 -14.21 21.89
CA ILE A 110 -24.12 -13.45 20.86
C ILE A 110 -24.52 -13.97 19.48
N LEU A 111 -24.99 -13.07 18.63
CA LEU A 111 -25.24 -13.31 17.22
C LEU A 111 -24.04 -12.75 16.45
N LEU A 112 -23.10 -13.63 16.10
CA LEU A 112 -21.79 -13.24 15.58
C LEU A 112 -21.83 -13.10 14.06
N ALA A 113 -21.77 -11.85 13.58
CA ALA A 113 -21.61 -11.53 12.16
C ALA A 113 -20.21 -10.98 11.83
N ASN A 114 -19.48 -10.51 12.85
CA ASN A 114 -18.08 -10.09 12.76
C ASN A 114 -17.19 -11.34 12.84
N LYS A 115 -16.75 -11.82 11.68
CA LYS A 115 -15.81 -12.94 11.58
C LYS A 115 -14.41 -12.58 12.08
N GLU A 116 -13.99 -11.32 11.92
CA GLU A 116 -12.66 -10.86 12.33
C GLU A 116 -12.39 -11.06 13.84
N SER A 117 -13.43 -11.03 14.68
CA SER A 117 -13.32 -11.33 16.12
C SER A 117 -12.80 -12.74 16.38
N LEU A 118 -13.30 -13.74 15.63
CA LEU A 118 -12.84 -15.12 15.74
C LEU A 118 -11.51 -15.36 15.02
N VAL A 119 -11.26 -14.63 13.92
CA VAL A 119 -9.97 -14.73 13.23
C VAL A 119 -8.83 -14.23 14.10
N VAL A 120 -9.01 -13.09 14.77
CA VAL A 120 -7.95 -12.45 15.58
C VAL A 120 -7.82 -13.08 16.96
N ALA A 121 -8.93 -13.50 17.57
CA ALA A 121 -8.95 -13.89 18.98
C ALA A 121 -9.80 -15.14 19.25
N GLY A 122 -9.78 -16.10 18.30
CA GLY A 122 -10.59 -17.32 18.35
C GLY A 122 -10.58 -18.02 19.70
N GLN A 123 -9.40 -18.45 20.17
CA GLN A 123 -9.24 -19.10 21.48
C GLN A 123 -9.81 -18.26 22.63
N TYR A 124 -9.45 -16.97 22.69
CA TYR A 124 -9.89 -16.07 23.77
C TYR A 124 -11.40 -15.84 23.79
N LEU A 125 -12.03 -15.73 22.60
CA LEU A 125 -13.48 -15.57 22.50
C LEU A 125 -14.19 -16.87 22.88
N MET A 126 -13.71 -18.03 22.43
CA MET A 126 -14.29 -19.33 22.79
C MET A 126 -14.16 -19.61 24.30
N ASP A 127 -13.03 -19.26 24.91
CA ASP A 127 -12.84 -19.35 26.36
C ASP A 127 -13.75 -18.41 27.14
N ALA A 128 -13.97 -17.20 26.63
CA ALA A 128 -14.89 -16.23 27.22
C ALA A 128 -16.35 -16.71 27.15
N VAL A 129 -16.77 -17.29 26.03
CA VAL A 129 -18.11 -17.89 25.87
C VAL A 129 -18.28 -19.04 26.86
N LYS A 130 -17.29 -19.93 26.95
CA LYS A 130 -17.29 -21.06 27.89
C LYS A 130 -17.36 -20.59 29.36
N HIS A 131 -16.61 -19.56 29.74
CA HIS A 131 -16.62 -19.01 31.09
C HIS A 131 -17.94 -18.32 31.44
N GLY A 132 -18.49 -17.51 30.52
CA GLY A 132 -19.73 -16.79 30.78
C GLY A 132 -20.98 -17.67 30.72
N GLY A 133 -20.91 -18.84 30.08
CA GLY A 133 -22.04 -19.75 29.92
C GLY A 133 -23.10 -19.26 28.93
N GLY A 134 -22.76 -18.24 28.12
CA GLY A 134 -23.62 -17.69 27.07
C GLY A 134 -23.67 -18.58 25.84
N LEU A 135 -24.39 -18.12 24.82
CA LEU A 135 -24.54 -18.84 23.55
C LEU A 135 -23.96 -18.03 22.40
N LEU A 136 -23.00 -18.58 21.67
CA LEU A 136 -22.48 -18.01 20.44
C LEU A 136 -23.20 -18.65 19.24
N ILE A 137 -23.87 -17.84 18.42
CA ILE A 137 -24.56 -18.30 17.21
C ILE A 137 -23.98 -17.58 15.99
N PRO A 138 -23.48 -18.31 14.98
CA PRO A 138 -23.03 -17.70 13.74
C PRO A 138 -24.17 -17.06 12.97
N VAL A 139 -23.94 -15.85 12.50
CA VAL A 139 -24.83 -15.13 11.57
C VAL A 139 -24.30 -15.16 10.15
N ASP A 140 -22.99 -15.37 9.95
CA ASP A 140 -22.42 -15.58 8.63
C ASP A 140 -23.12 -16.77 7.94
N SER A 141 -23.45 -16.63 6.65
CA SER A 141 -24.39 -17.52 5.96
C SER A 141 -23.91 -18.96 5.96
N GLU A 142 -22.63 -19.18 5.70
CA GLU A 142 -21.99 -20.48 5.60
C GLU A 142 -21.92 -21.18 6.95
N HIS A 143 -21.56 -20.48 8.01
CA HIS A 143 -21.50 -21.04 9.36
C HIS A 143 -22.88 -21.24 9.96
N ASN A 144 -23.82 -20.35 9.66
CA ASN A 144 -25.21 -20.53 10.03
C ASN A 144 -25.82 -21.77 9.34
N ALA A 145 -25.46 -22.01 8.08
CA ALA A 145 -25.83 -23.20 7.33
C ALA A 145 -25.24 -24.48 7.94
N ILE A 146 -23.97 -24.46 8.35
CA ILE A 146 -23.32 -25.57 9.09
C ILE A 146 -24.06 -25.81 10.41
N PHE A 147 -24.27 -24.75 11.20
CA PHE A 147 -24.93 -24.83 12.51
C PHE A 147 -26.34 -25.41 12.41
N GLN A 148 -27.10 -25.05 11.37
CA GLN A 148 -28.42 -25.62 11.06
C GLN A 148 -28.37 -27.09 10.62
N SER A 149 -27.24 -27.52 10.05
CA SER A 149 -27.02 -28.88 9.55
C SER A 149 -26.40 -29.80 10.59
N LEU A 150 -26.02 -29.27 11.76
CA LEU A 150 -25.48 -30.02 12.91
C LEU A 150 -26.60 -30.42 13.90
N PRO A 151 -26.52 -31.64 14.49
CA PRO A 151 -27.29 -32.03 15.67
C PRO A 151 -27.12 -31.01 16.80
N GLU A 152 -28.18 -30.80 17.58
CA GLU A 152 -28.17 -29.80 18.64
C GLU A 152 -27.05 -30.02 19.68
N GLN A 153 -26.73 -31.29 19.94
CA GLN A 153 -25.72 -31.71 20.91
C GLN A 153 -24.27 -31.44 20.45
N THR A 154 -24.04 -31.34 19.14
CA THR A 154 -22.68 -31.24 18.55
C THR A 154 -22.37 -29.86 17.97
N ARG A 155 -23.30 -28.90 18.10
CA ARG A 155 -23.14 -27.54 17.55
C ARG A 155 -21.97 -26.71 18.09
N GLN A 156 -21.38 -27.11 19.21
CA GLN A 156 -20.26 -26.40 19.87
C GLN A 156 -18.98 -27.23 20.01
N TYR A 157 -19.00 -28.51 19.59
CA TYR A 157 -17.85 -29.41 19.70
C TYR A 157 -17.84 -30.38 18.52
N HIS A 158 -16.66 -30.62 17.96
CA HIS A 158 -16.51 -31.63 16.92
C HIS A 158 -16.62 -33.04 17.50
N THR A 159 -17.26 -33.94 16.75
CA THR A 159 -17.42 -35.36 17.11
C THR A 159 -16.95 -36.25 15.96
N ASP A 160 -16.63 -37.51 16.25
CA ASP A 160 -16.24 -38.49 15.23
C ASP A 160 -17.37 -38.81 14.23
N GLU A 161 -18.62 -38.44 14.56
CA GLU A 161 -19.77 -38.55 13.67
C GLU A 161 -19.70 -37.57 12.49
N ILE A 162 -18.98 -36.45 12.65
CA ILE A 162 -18.78 -35.43 11.61
C ILE A 162 -17.50 -35.76 10.87
N ASP A 163 -17.64 -36.19 9.61
CA ASP A 163 -16.50 -36.56 8.76
C ASP A 163 -15.86 -35.32 8.11
N GLU A 164 -16.67 -34.43 7.52
CA GLU A 164 -16.18 -33.21 6.88
C GLU A 164 -17.15 -32.05 7.05
N ILE A 165 -16.62 -30.83 7.19
CA ILE A 165 -17.37 -29.59 7.03
C ILE A 165 -16.97 -28.95 5.71
N ILE A 166 -17.96 -28.68 4.86
CA ILE A 166 -17.76 -28.14 3.52
C ILE A 166 -18.31 -26.72 3.44
N LEU A 167 -17.40 -25.76 3.35
CA LEU A 167 -17.69 -24.34 3.17
C LEU A 167 -17.84 -24.07 1.67
N THR A 168 -19.03 -23.64 1.23
CA THR A 168 -19.19 -23.24 -0.18
C THR A 168 -18.73 -21.81 -0.40
N ALA A 169 -18.23 -21.47 -1.59
CA ALA A 169 -17.82 -20.12 -1.95
C ALA A 169 -18.38 -19.73 -3.33
N SER A 170 -18.76 -18.46 -3.52
CA SER A 170 -19.21 -18.00 -4.86
C SER A 170 -18.10 -18.04 -5.93
N GLY A 171 -16.83 -18.00 -5.50
CA GLY A 171 -15.66 -17.79 -6.38
C GLY A 171 -15.42 -16.32 -6.74
N GLY A 172 -16.27 -15.40 -6.27
CA GLY A 172 -16.14 -13.97 -6.50
C GLY A 172 -16.36 -13.53 -7.97
N PRO A 173 -16.26 -12.22 -8.27
CA PRO A 173 -16.44 -11.69 -9.62
C PRO A 173 -15.42 -12.22 -10.64
N PHE A 174 -14.27 -12.67 -10.16
CA PHE A 174 -13.17 -13.05 -11.04
C PHE A 174 -13.08 -14.54 -11.29
N LEU A 175 -14.00 -15.40 -10.85
CA LEU A 175 -13.89 -16.86 -11.01
C LEU A 175 -13.45 -17.31 -12.43
N ASN A 176 -14.01 -16.70 -13.48
CA ASN A 176 -13.77 -17.06 -14.88
C ASN A 176 -12.86 -16.08 -15.64
N THR A 177 -12.29 -15.07 -14.97
CA THR A 177 -11.43 -14.05 -15.62
C THR A 177 -10.05 -14.64 -15.98
N PRO A 178 -9.47 -14.36 -17.15
CA PRO A 178 -8.09 -14.79 -17.44
C PRO A 178 -7.08 -14.21 -16.43
N ILE A 179 -6.05 -14.97 -16.05
CA ILE A 179 -5.05 -14.55 -15.03
C ILE A 179 -4.28 -13.31 -15.53
N GLU A 180 -4.07 -13.19 -16.83
CA GLU A 180 -3.38 -12.08 -17.48
C GLU A 180 -4.08 -10.73 -17.24
N GLU A 181 -5.40 -10.76 -17.02
CA GLU A 181 -6.20 -9.56 -16.76
C GLU A 181 -6.08 -9.08 -15.30
N PHE A 182 -5.53 -9.89 -14.38
CA PHE A 182 -5.48 -9.57 -12.95
C PHE A 182 -4.64 -8.32 -12.64
N ALA A 183 -3.70 -7.98 -13.51
CA ALA A 183 -2.89 -6.77 -13.40
C ALA A 183 -3.72 -5.48 -13.56
N HIS A 184 -4.88 -5.57 -14.23
CA HIS A 184 -5.72 -4.43 -14.58
C HIS A 184 -7.02 -4.34 -13.79
N ILE A 185 -7.26 -5.27 -12.86
CA ILE A 185 -8.45 -5.29 -12.00
C ILE A 185 -8.52 -4.01 -11.16
N THR A 186 -9.66 -3.31 -11.27
CA THR A 186 -9.93 -2.10 -10.49
C THR A 186 -10.74 -2.39 -9.22
N PRO A 187 -10.74 -1.48 -8.23
CA PRO A 187 -11.60 -1.59 -7.06
C PRO A 187 -13.09 -1.72 -7.39
N GLU A 188 -13.56 -1.03 -8.43
CA GLU A 188 -14.97 -1.07 -8.84
C GLU A 188 -15.35 -2.44 -9.39
N GLN A 189 -14.47 -3.06 -10.19
CA GLN A 189 -14.66 -4.41 -10.70
C GLN A 189 -14.67 -5.42 -9.54
N ALA A 190 -13.73 -5.29 -8.59
CA ALA A 190 -13.67 -6.18 -7.43
C ALA A 190 -14.88 -6.03 -6.50
N CYS A 191 -15.47 -4.84 -6.41
CA CYS A 191 -16.66 -4.59 -5.60
C CYS A 191 -17.96 -5.10 -6.24
N LYS A 192 -17.96 -5.44 -7.53
CA LYS A 192 -19.15 -5.87 -8.28
C LYS A 192 -19.39 -7.38 -8.13
N HIS A 193 -19.80 -7.79 -6.95
CA HIS A 193 -20.06 -9.21 -6.65
C HIS A 193 -21.29 -9.73 -7.43
N PRO A 194 -21.26 -10.97 -7.96
CA PRO A 194 -22.35 -11.51 -8.80
C PRO A 194 -23.68 -11.73 -8.07
N ASN A 195 -23.62 -12.19 -6.81
CA ASN A 195 -24.83 -12.67 -6.09
C ASN A 195 -25.26 -11.80 -4.91
N TRP A 196 -24.37 -10.95 -4.39
CA TRP A 196 -24.53 -10.33 -3.07
C TRP A 196 -24.26 -8.84 -3.16
N SER A 197 -25.06 -8.04 -2.46
CA SER A 197 -24.79 -6.61 -2.25
C SER A 197 -24.13 -6.43 -0.88
N MET A 198 -22.84 -6.08 -0.87
CA MET A 198 -22.01 -6.10 0.34
C MET A 198 -21.13 -4.85 0.45
N GLY A 199 -20.47 -4.69 1.60
CA GLY A 199 -19.50 -3.61 1.82
C GLY A 199 -18.24 -3.79 0.97
N ARG A 200 -17.53 -2.69 0.70
CA ARG A 200 -16.36 -2.68 -0.21
C ARG A 200 -15.25 -3.67 0.22
N LYS A 201 -14.92 -3.74 1.52
CA LYS A 201 -13.87 -4.63 2.06
C LYS A 201 -14.21 -6.10 1.79
N ILE A 202 -15.38 -6.57 2.22
CA ILE A 202 -15.82 -7.96 2.02
C ILE A 202 -15.98 -8.30 0.52
N SER A 203 -16.38 -7.35 -0.34
CA SER A 203 -16.42 -7.60 -1.78
C SER A 203 -15.02 -7.87 -2.36
N VAL A 204 -14.00 -7.12 -1.94
CA VAL A 204 -12.61 -7.39 -2.35
C VAL A 204 -12.08 -8.70 -1.75
N ASP A 205 -12.39 -8.99 -0.48
CA ASP A 205 -12.04 -10.27 0.14
C ASP A 205 -12.69 -11.45 -0.59
N SER A 206 -13.94 -11.33 -1.03
CA SER A 206 -14.61 -12.35 -1.85
C SER A 206 -13.92 -12.46 -3.22
N ALA A 207 -13.57 -11.33 -3.84
CA ALA A 207 -12.85 -11.32 -5.11
C ALA A 207 -11.46 -11.96 -5.04
N THR A 208 -10.77 -11.90 -3.91
CA THR A 208 -9.47 -12.57 -3.68
C THR A 208 -9.59 -13.97 -3.08
N MET A 209 -10.81 -14.41 -2.77
CA MET A 209 -11.12 -15.54 -1.88
C MET A 209 -10.53 -15.46 -0.46
N MET A 210 -9.98 -14.31 -0.05
CA MET A 210 -9.60 -14.10 1.35
C MET A 210 -10.82 -14.23 2.27
N ASN A 211 -12.01 -13.80 1.82
CA ASN A 211 -13.24 -13.92 2.63
C ASN A 211 -13.47 -15.39 3.04
N LYS A 212 -13.32 -16.32 2.09
CA LYS A 212 -13.46 -17.75 2.36
C LYS A 212 -12.33 -18.29 3.24
N GLY A 213 -11.13 -17.73 3.12
CA GLY A 213 -10.02 -18.01 4.02
C GLY A 213 -10.31 -17.62 5.48
N LEU A 214 -10.84 -16.42 5.70
CA LEU A 214 -11.25 -15.94 7.03
C LEU A 214 -12.40 -16.79 7.60
N GLU A 215 -13.38 -17.16 6.77
CA GLU A 215 -14.48 -18.03 7.17
C GLU A 215 -14.02 -19.46 7.50
N LEU A 216 -12.96 -19.94 6.86
CA LEU A 216 -12.36 -21.22 7.20
C LEU A 216 -11.70 -21.19 8.59
N ILE A 217 -11.03 -20.08 8.95
CA ILE A 217 -10.54 -19.84 10.32
C ILE A 217 -11.70 -19.78 11.32
N GLU A 218 -12.77 -19.09 10.96
CA GLU A 218 -13.96 -19.00 11.80
C GLU A 218 -14.62 -20.37 12.03
N ALA A 219 -14.72 -21.21 11.00
CA ALA A 219 -15.30 -22.55 11.11
C ALA A 219 -14.45 -23.50 11.98
N PHE A 220 -13.13 -23.38 11.91
CA PHE A 220 -12.20 -24.09 12.79
C PHE A 220 -12.53 -23.82 14.27
N TRP A 221 -12.76 -22.55 14.63
CA TRP A 221 -13.08 -22.19 16.01
C TRP A 221 -14.53 -22.52 16.41
N LEU A 222 -15.52 -22.13 15.59
CA LEU A 222 -16.94 -22.30 15.93
C LEU A 222 -17.34 -23.75 16.14
N PHE A 223 -16.80 -24.65 15.32
CA PHE A 223 -17.21 -26.05 15.29
C PHE A 223 -16.13 -26.99 15.84
N ALA A 224 -15.03 -26.44 16.36
CA ALA A 224 -13.85 -27.20 16.80
C ALA A 224 -13.37 -28.22 15.75
N CYS A 225 -13.54 -27.92 14.47
CA CYS A 225 -13.33 -28.85 13.36
C CYS A 225 -11.85 -28.91 12.96
N PRO A 226 -11.22 -30.09 12.94
CA PRO A 226 -9.84 -30.24 12.47
C PRO A 226 -9.63 -29.70 11.05
N LEU A 227 -8.47 -29.10 10.80
CA LEU A 227 -8.16 -28.44 9.54
C LEU A 227 -8.25 -29.38 8.31
N ASP A 228 -7.88 -30.64 8.46
CA ASP A 228 -7.92 -31.66 7.40
C ASP A 228 -9.36 -32.06 7.01
N ARG A 229 -10.32 -31.85 7.92
CA ARG A 229 -11.77 -32.06 7.74
C ARG A 229 -12.51 -30.80 7.24
N LEU A 230 -11.82 -29.66 7.11
CA LEU A 230 -12.38 -28.42 6.54
C LEU A 230 -12.11 -28.33 5.03
N LYS A 231 -13.16 -28.40 4.23
CA LYS A 231 -13.09 -28.31 2.77
C LYS A 231 -13.73 -27.03 2.25
N VAL A 232 -13.16 -26.47 1.19
CA VAL A 232 -13.75 -25.35 0.44
C VAL A 232 -14.17 -25.83 -0.94
N LEU A 233 -15.43 -25.61 -1.30
CA LEU A 233 -15.96 -25.87 -2.65
C LEU A 233 -16.50 -24.61 -3.29
N ILE A 234 -16.21 -24.39 -4.56
CA ILE A 234 -16.80 -23.30 -5.34
C ILE A 234 -18.22 -23.69 -5.75
N HIS A 235 -19.20 -22.91 -5.32
CA HIS A 235 -20.60 -22.97 -5.70
C HIS A 235 -21.07 -21.59 -6.19
N PRO A 236 -20.95 -21.28 -7.50
CA PRO A 236 -21.19 -19.93 -8.01
C PRO A 236 -22.62 -19.43 -7.87
N GLN A 237 -23.59 -20.32 -7.68
CA GLN A 237 -25.01 -19.94 -7.55
C GLN A 237 -25.37 -19.45 -6.13
N SER A 238 -24.53 -19.74 -5.13
CA SER A 238 -24.76 -19.36 -3.72
C SER A 238 -26.16 -19.71 -3.19
N ILE A 239 -26.67 -20.89 -3.57
CA ILE A 239 -27.97 -21.42 -3.10
C ILE A 239 -27.77 -22.42 -1.96
N ILE A 240 -26.81 -23.34 -2.13
CA ILE A 240 -26.33 -24.17 -1.03
C ILE A 240 -25.29 -23.35 -0.28
N HIS A 241 -25.58 -22.99 0.97
CA HIS A 241 -24.71 -22.09 1.73
C HIS A 241 -23.53 -22.85 2.36
N SER A 242 -23.76 -24.02 2.95
CA SER A 242 -22.71 -24.96 3.39
C SER A 242 -23.27 -26.36 3.61
N MET A 243 -22.38 -27.33 3.84
CA MET A 243 -22.73 -28.74 4.02
C MET A 243 -21.91 -29.39 5.15
N VAL A 244 -22.48 -30.42 5.76
CA VAL A 244 -21.83 -31.27 6.78
C VAL A 244 -21.95 -32.72 6.34
N ARG A 245 -20.81 -33.39 6.18
CA ARG A 245 -20.71 -34.82 5.88
C ARG A 245 -20.61 -35.61 7.18
N TYR A 246 -21.36 -36.69 7.26
CA TYR A 246 -21.36 -37.60 8.39
C TYR A 246 -20.63 -38.90 8.05
N CYS A 247 -20.17 -39.60 9.09
CA CYS A 247 -19.41 -40.84 8.97
C CYS A 247 -20.17 -42.00 8.29
N ASP A 248 -21.49 -41.90 8.18
CA ASP A 248 -22.36 -42.85 7.48
C ASP A 248 -22.49 -42.58 5.97
N GLY A 249 -21.83 -41.52 5.47
CA GLY A 249 -21.88 -41.07 4.09
C GLY A 249 -22.98 -40.05 3.78
N SER A 250 -23.86 -39.75 4.76
CA SER A 250 -24.90 -38.72 4.63
C SER A 250 -24.27 -37.32 4.51
N LEU A 251 -24.90 -36.47 3.71
CA LEU A 251 -24.52 -35.07 3.55
C LEU A 251 -25.74 -34.19 3.81
N LEU A 252 -25.71 -33.41 4.88
CA LEU A 252 -26.75 -32.44 5.18
C LEU A 252 -26.33 -31.05 4.70
N ALA A 253 -27.27 -30.32 4.13
CA ALA A 253 -27.02 -29.03 3.52
C ALA A 253 -28.16 -28.06 3.86
N GLN A 254 -27.82 -26.80 4.11
CA GLN A 254 -28.81 -25.73 4.20
C GLN A 254 -28.85 -24.94 2.90
N LEU A 255 -30.05 -24.79 2.36
CA LEU A 255 -30.32 -24.08 1.11
C LEU A 255 -31.20 -22.86 1.37
N GLY A 256 -30.94 -21.77 0.65
CA GLY A 256 -31.76 -20.56 0.73
C GLY A 256 -31.45 -19.57 -0.37
N SER A 257 -32.28 -18.55 -0.49
CA SER A 257 -31.92 -17.37 -1.29
C SER A 257 -30.73 -16.64 -0.65
N ALA A 258 -30.00 -15.87 -1.46
CA ALA A 258 -28.88 -15.04 -1.02
C ALA A 258 -29.38 -13.82 -0.22
N ASP A 259 -29.89 -14.07 0.99
CA ASP A 259 -30.50 -13.05 1.85
C ASP A 259 -30.14 -13.24 3.32
N MET A 260 -29.38 -12.29 3.89
CA MET A 260 -28.92 -12.33 5.28
C MET A 260 -30.05 -12.31 6.31
N ARG A 261 -31.28 -11.92 5.94
CA ARG A 261 -32.42 -12.02 6.87
C ARG A 261 -32.71 -13.46 7.28
N ILE A 262 -32.36 -14.46 6.44
CA ILE A 262 -32.52 -15.88 6.75
C ILE A 262 -31.64 -16.29 7.95
N PRO A 263 -30.29 -16.17 7.89
CA PRO A 263 -29.45 -16.56 9.01
C PRO A 263 -29.67 -15.67 10.26
N ILE A 264 -29.97 -14.38 10.07
CA ILE A 264 -30.28 -13.47 11.19
C ILE A 264 -31.55 -13.92 11.92
N ALA A 265 -32.64 -14.18 11.21
CA ALA A 265 -33.89 -14.61 11.82
C ALA A 265 -33.74 -15.95 12.56
N TYR A 266 -32.98 -16.89 11.98
CA TYR A 266 -32.65 -18.16 12.65
C TYR A 266 -31.85 -17.90 13.94
N ALA A 267 -30.78 -17.11 13.88
CA ALA A 267 -29.93 -16.87 15.04
C ALA A 267 -30.70 -16.17 16.17
N MET A 268 -31.53 -15.18 15.84
CA MET A 268 -32.38 -14.48 16.82
C MET A 268 -33.40 -15.42 17.49
N ALA A 269 -34.11 -16.23 16.71
CA ALA A 269 -35.19 -17.09 17.21
C ALA A 269 -34.73 -18.43 17.79
N TYR A 270 -33.49 -18.83 17.55
CA TYR A 270 -32.93 -20.10 17.98
C TYR A 270 -33.27 -20.42 19.46
N PRO A 271 -33.76 -21.65 19.76
CA PRO A 271 -33.84 -22.84 18.89
C PRO A 271 -35.06 -22.90 17.95
N ASN A 272 -35.96 -21.93 18.04
CA ASN A 272 -37.15 -21.85 17.20
C ASN A 272 -36.86 -21.19 15.86
N ARG A 273 -37.87 -21.19 14.97
CA ARG A 273 -37.84 -20.46 13.69
C ARG A 273 -38.92 -19.37 13.68
N ILE A 274 -38.62 -18.29 12.96
CA ILE A 274 -39.56 -17.20 12.67
C ILE A 274 -39.48 -16.82 11.19
N PRO A 275 -40.53 -16.22 10.61
CA PRO A 275 -40.46 -15.61 9.29
C PRO A 275 -39.33 -14.58 9.19
N SER A 276 -38.47 -14.68 8.18
CA SER A 276 -37.40 -13.69 7.94
C SER A 276 -37.85 -12.51 7.05
N GLY A 277 -38.92 -12.70 6.28
CA GLY A 277 -39.32 -11.81 5.19
C GLY A 277 -38.50 -11.98 3.91
N ALA A 278 -37.59 -12.95 3.86
CA ALA A 278 -36.89 -13.34 2.64
C ALA A 278 -37.83 -14.13 1.70
N GLN A 279 -37.60 -14.00 0.39
CA GLN A 279 -38.35 -14.78 -0.60
C GLN A 279 -37.98 -16.26 -0.48
N ALA A 280 -39.00 -17.12 -0.45
CA ALA A 280 -38.83 -18.56 -0.46
C ALA A 280 -38.13 -19.03 -1.75
N LEU A 281 -37.23 -20.00 -1.60
CA LEU A 281 -36.51 -20.60 -2.71
C LEU A 281 -37.48 -21.39 -3.61
N ASP A 282 -37.46 -21.13 -4.90
CA ASP A 282 -38.29 -21.82 -5.90
C ASP A 282 -37.41 -22.67 -6.81
N PHE A 283 -37.37 -23.98 -6.53
CA PHE A 283 -36.56 -24.95 -7.27
C PHE A 283 -36.90 -24.99 -8.77
N THR A 284 -38.12 -24.64 -9.16
CA THR A 284 -38.54 -24.65 -10.57
C THR A 284 -37.90 -23.54 -11.39
N LYS A 285 -37.35 -22.50 -10.73
CA LYS A 285 -36.71 -21.34 -11.33
C LYS A 285 -35.19 -21.34 -11.18
N LEU A 286 -34.62 -22.34 -10.51
CA LEU A 286 -33.18 -22.40 -10.27
C LEU A 286 -32.42 -22.75 -11.55
N SER A 287 -31.27 -22.09 -11.71
CA SER A 287 -30.25 -22.52 -12.65
C SER A 287 -29.58 -23.81 -12.16
N LYS A 288 -28.77 -24.43 -13.02
CA LYS A 288 -27.97 -25.61 -12.66
C LYS A 288 -27.08 -25.26 -11.46
N LEU A 289 -27.12 -26.10 -10.43
CA LEU A 289 -26.22 -26.02 -9.28
C LEU A 289 -24.91 -26.74 -9.67
N THR A 290 -23.79 -26.03 -9.58
CA THR A 290 -22.47 -26.54 -9.97
C THR A 290 -21.49 -26.44 -8.82
N PHE A 291 -20.55 -27.39 -8.75
CA PHE A 291 -19.51 -27.47 -7.72
C PHE A 291 -18.16 -27.71 -8.36
N PHE A 292 -17.14 -27.00 -7.89
CA PHE A 292 -15.75 -27.14 -8.34
C PHE A 292 -14.79 -27.07 -7.16
N GLU A 293 -13.63 -27.68 -7.28
CA GLU A 293 -12.54 -27.46 -6.33
C GLU A 293 -12.03 -26.01 -6.41
N ALA A 294 -11.64 -25.44 -5.27
CA ALA A 294 -11.06 -24.10 -5.23
C ALA A 294 -9.61 -24.11 -5.74
N ASP A 295 -9.32 -23.29 -6.75
CA ASP A 295 -7.95 -23.13 -7.27
C ASP A 295 -7.15 -22.16 -6.40
N THR A 296 -6.32 -22.71 -5.51
CA THR A 296 -5.45 -21.96 -4.62
C THR A 296 -4.27 -21.28 -5.32
N LYS A 297 -3.90 -21.71 -6.54
CA LYS A 297 -2.89 -21.01 -7.35
C LYS A 297 -3.47 -19.74 -7.95
N ARG A 298 -4.72 -19.82 -8.40
CA ARG A 298 -5.48 -18.67 -8.90
C ARG A 298 -5.85 -17.68 -7.80
N PHE A 299 -6.16 -18.17 -6.61
CA PHE A 299 -6.51 -17.37 -5.44
C PHE A 299 -5.56 -17.63 -4.26
N PRO A 300 -4.35 -17.03 -4.28
CA PRO A 300 -3.33 -17.31 -3.26
C PRO A 300 -3.74 -16.91 -1.84
N CYS A 301 -4.65 -15.95 -1.67
CA CYS A 301 -5.16 -15.59 -0.34
C CYS A 301 -5.82 -16.75 0.38
N LEU A 302 -6.51 -17.66 -0.34
CA LEU A 302 -7.08 -18.87 0.26
C LEU A 302 -5.96 -19.80 0.77
N ALA A 303 -4.89 -19.96 -0.01
CA ALA A 303 -3.72 -20.75 0.40
C ALA A 303 -3.07 -20.16 1.66
N LEU A 304 -2.94 -18.83 1.73
CA LEU A 304 -2.38 -18.14 2.90
C LEU A 304 -3.23 -18.35 4.15
N ALA A 305 -4.56 -18.44 4.04
CA ALA A 305 -5.42 -18.73 5.18
C ALA A 305 -5.24 -20.17 5.70
N TYR A 306 -5.15 -21.16 4.81
CA TYR A 306 -4.79 -22.54 5.20
C TYR A 306 -3.41 -22.59 5.89
N GLN A 307 -2.43 -21.87 5.36
CA GLN A 307 -1.10 -21.79 5.95
C GLN A 307 -1.12 -21.12 7.33
N ALA A 308 -1.91 -20.06 7.50
CA ALA A 308 -2.05 -19.36 8.78
C ALA A 308 -2.67 -20.25 9.86
N LEU A 309 -3.66 -21.09 9.51
CA LEU A 309 -4.24 -22.05 10.47
C LEU A 309 -3.32 -23.21 10.83
N ALA A 310 -2.46 -23.62 9.92
CA ALA A 310 -1.48 -24.68 10.19
C ALA A 310 -0.26 -24.16 10.97
N ALA A 311 -0.11 -22.84 11.09
CA ALA A 311 0.96 -22.16 11.79
C ALA A 311 0.57 -21.87 13.27
N PRO A 312 1.46 -21.27 14.09
CA PRO A 312 1.12 -20.91 15.47
C PRO A 312 -0.13 -20.02 15.57
N ASP A 313 -0.85 -20.12 16.70
CA ASP A 313 -2.20 -19.57 16.92
C ASP A 313 -2.39 -18.08 16.59
N HIS A 314 -1.32 -17.28 16.51
CA HIS A 314 -1.37 -15.86 16.21
C HIS A 314 -1.18 -15.51 14.72
N ALA A 315 -0.86 -16.47 13.86
CA ALA A 315 -0.74 -16.25 12.42
C ALA A 315 -2.05 -15.75 11.75
N PRO A 316 -3.25 -16.22 12.15
CA PRO A 316 -4.53 -15.62 11.73
C PRO A 316 -4.65 -14.12 12.02
N THR A 317 -4.11 -13.64 13.14
CA THR A 317 -4.09 -12.20 13.48
C THR A 317 -3.23 -11.41 12.50
N ILE A 318 -2.03 -11.90 12.19
CA ILE A 318 -1.14 -11.30 11.19
C ILE A 318 -1.82 -11.28 9.81
N LEU A 319 -2.44 -12.40 9.42
CA LEU A 319 -3.19 -12.52 8.17
C LEU A 319 -4.29 -11.47 8.06
N ASN A 320 -5.14 -11.33 9.09
CA ASN A 320 -6.24 -10.38 9.11
C ASN A 320 -5.74 -8.92 9.03
N ALA A 321 -4.80 -8.55 9.91
CA ALA A 321 -4.25 -7.21 10.01
C ALA A 321 -3.62 -6.76 8.68
N ALA A 322 -2.76 -7.61 8.09
CA ALA A 322 -2.13 -7.32 6.81
C ALA A 322 -3.15 -7.26 5.66
N ASN A 323 -4.16 -8.14 5.67
CA ASN A 323 -5.22 -8.13 4.67
C ASN A 323 -6.04 -6.84 4.71
N GLU A 324 -6.46 -6.38 5.89
CA GLU A 324 -7.21 -5.13 6.02
C GLU A 324 -6.45 -3.93 5.44
N VAL A 325 -5.15 -3.82 5.75
CA VAL A 325 -4.30 -2.74 5.21
C VAL A 325 -4.10 -2.88 3.69
N ALA A 326 -3.86 -4.10 3.20
CA ALA A 326 -3.68 -4.35 1.77
C ALA A 326 -4.94 -4.02 0.97
N VAL A 327 -6.10 -4.49 1.43
CA VAL A 327 -7.40 -4.24 0.79
C VAL A 327 -7.75 -2.75 0.83
N ALA A 328 -7.57 -2.07 1.96
CA ALA A 328 -7.78 -0.62 2.03
C ALA A 328 -6.88 0.13 1.04
N THR A 329 -5.61 -0.27 0.94
CA THR A 329 -4.65 0.35 0.01
C THR A 329 -5.00 0.07 -1.45
N PHE A 330 -5.55 -1.11 -1.77
CA PHE A 330 -6.08 -1.43 -3.09
C PHE A 330 -7.34 -0.61 -3.41
N LEU A 331 -8.28 -0.51 -2.47
CA LEU A 331 -9.51 0.28 -2.60
C LEU A 331 -9.21 1.78 -2.83
N ASP A 332 -8.10 2.27 -2.27
CA ASP A 332 -7.54 3.60 -2.47
C ASP A 332 -6.72 3.75 -3.77
N ARG A 333 -6.68 2.72 -4.62
CA ARG A 333 -5.93 2.66 -5.89
C ARG A 333 -4.43 2.86 -5.75
N ARG A 334 -3.85 2.52 -4.59
CA ARG A 334 -2.42 2.71 -4.33
C ARG A 334 -1.58 1.47 -4.65
N ILE A 335 -2.18 0.29 -4.63
CA ILE A 335 -1.63 -0.98 -5.11
C ILE A 335 -2.58 -1.64 -6.12
N ALA A 336 -2.06 -2.55 -6.94
CA ALA A 336 -2.84 -3.39 -7.84
C ALA A 336 -3.39 -4.65 -7.13
N TYR A 337 -4.45 -5.24 -7.67
CA TYR A 337 -5.13 -6.41 -7.11
C TYR A 337 -4.19 -7.58 -6.82
N HIS A 338 -3.32 -7.94 -7.78
CA HIS A 338 -2.36 -9.05 -7.64
C HIS A 338 -1.28 -8.81 -6.56
N GLN A 339 -1.16 -7.59 -6.03
CA GLN A 339 -0.20 -7.26 -4.97
C GLN A 339 -0.75 -7.53 -3.56
N ILE A 340 -2.05 -7.81 -3.41
CA ILE A 340 -2.67 -8.08 -2.10
C ILE A 340 -2.04 -9.32 -1.45
N ALA A 341 -2.07 -10.48 -2.12
CA ALA A 341 -1.53 -11.72 -1.54
C ALA A 341 -0.03 -11.65 -1.20
N PRO A 342 0.87 -11.15 -2.09
CA PRO A 342 2.28 -10.98 -1.74
C PRO A 342 2.55 -10.03 -0.56
N THR A 343 1.68 -9.03 -0.36
CA THR A 343 1.77 -8.12 0.80
C THR A 343 1.49 -8.88 2.09
N ILE A 344 0.42 -9.69 2.10
CA ILE A 344 0.03 -10.51 3.25
C ILE A 344 1.08 -11.58 3.55
N GLU A 345 1.58 -12.26 2.52
CA GLU A 345 2.63 -13.27 2.65
C GLU A 345 3.90 -12.70 3.29
N LYS A 346 4.31 -11.48 2.92
CA LYS A 346 5.48 -10.81 3.52
C LYS A 346 5.26 -10.49 5.00
N ALA A 347 4.07 -10.04 5.37
CA ALA A 347 3.74 -9.80 6.78
C ALA A 347 3.77 -11.10 7.59
N LEU A 348 3.16 -12.17 7.09
CA LEU A 348 3.21 -13.50 7.72
C LEU A 348 4.65 -13.99 7.94
N LYS A 349 5.53 -13.83 6.94
CA LYS A 349 6.95 -14.19 7.07
C LYS A 349 7.66 -13.35 8.11
N HIS A 350 7.46 -12.03 8.10
CA HIS A 350 8.12 -11.10 9.02
C HIS A 350 7.79 -11.37 10.48
N PHE A 351 6.51 -11.65 10.78
CA PHE A 351 6.02 -11.84 12.15
C PHE A 351 5.92 -13.32 12.58
N SER A 352 6.44 -14.26 11.79
CA SER A 352 6.35 -15.71 12.07
C SER A 352 6.94 -16.17 13.41
N GLY A 353 7.86 -15.40 13.99
CA GLY A 353 8.48 -15.67 15.29
C GLY A 353 7.94 -14.83 16.45
N TYR A 354 6.81 -14.13 16.28
CA TYR A 354 6.27 -13.28 17.33
C TYR A 354 5.76 -14.12 18.52
N ALA A 355 6.11 -13.72 19.73
CA ALA A 355 5.68 -14.43 20.93
C ALA A 355 4.37 -13.81 21.45
N VAL A 356 3.33 -14.63 21.62
CA VAL A 356 2.05 -14.23 22.20
C VAL A 356 1.82 -15.04 23.46
N THR A 357 1.69 -14.37 24.61
CA THR A 357 1.47 -14.99 25.92
C THR A 357 0.16 -14.58 26.57
N GLN A 358 -0.37 -13.42 26.19
CA GLN A 358 -1.61 -12.86 26.72
C GLN A 358 -2.40 -12.14 25.61
N PHE A 359 -3.67 -11.86 25.89
CA PHE A 359 -4.57 -11.20 24.96
C PHE A 359 -4.04 -9.83 24.48
N GLN A 360 -3.38 -9.08 25.36
CA GLN A 360 -2.82 -7.78 25.02
C GLN A 360 -1.72 -7.88 23.96
N ASP A 361 -0.98 -8.99 23.92
CA ASP A 361 0.07 -9.22 22.93
C ASP A 361 -0.55 -9.42 21.52
N LEU A 362 -1.76 -9.99 21.43
CA LEU A 362 -2.48 -10.11 20.14
C LEU A 362 -2.93 -8.74 19.60
N LEU A 363 -3.37 -7.84 20.48
CA LEU A 363 -3.75 -6.49 20.09
C LEU A 363 -2.52 -5.69 19.64
N ALA A 364 -1.42 -5.79 20.39
CA ALA A 364 -0.14 -5.18 20.02
C ALA A 364 0.37 -5.73 18.67
N LEU A 365 0.27 -7.03 18.46
CA LEU A 365 0.63 -7.67 17.19
C LEU A 365 -0.22 -7.16 16.02
N ASP A 366 -1.54 -7.02 16.17
CA ASP A 366 -2.41 -6.45 15.13
C ASP A 366 -1.95 -5.03 14.75
N ASP A 367 -1.67 -4.17 15.73
CA ASP A 367 -1.18 -2.81 15.51
C ASP A 367 0.21 -2.78 14.84
N GLU A 368 1.15 -3.61 15.29
CA GLU A 368 2.50 -3.72 14.73
C GLU A 368 2.47 -4.20 13.27
N VAL A 369 1.64 -5.21 12.96
CA VAL A 369 1.45 -5.73 11.60
C VAL A 369 0.86 -4.65 10.70
N ARG A 370 -0.11 -3.88 11.18
CA ARG A 370 -0.68 -2.76 10.42
C ARG A 370 0.38 -1.70 10.14
N ALA A 371 1.15 -1.30 11.14
CA ALA A 371 2.22 -0.32 11.00
C ALA A 371 3.28 -0.77 9.99
N PHE A 372 3.77 -2.02 10.12
CA PHE A 372 4.70 -2.65 9.19
C PHE A 372 4.13 -2.70 7.77
N THR A 373 2.89 -3.15 7.60
CA THR A 373 2.26 -3.26 6.29
C THR A 373 2.10 -1.90 5.63
N HIS A 374 1.70 -0.88 6.40
CA HIS A 374 1.66 0.50 5.91
C HIS A 374 3.04 1.05 5.54
N GLN A 375 4.09 0.73 6.30
CA GLN A 375 5.46 1.13 5.98
C GLN A 375 5.93 0.47 4.69
N MET A 376 5.79 -0.85 4.59
CA MET A 376 6.16 -1.63 3.42
C MET A 376 5.45 -1.10 2.16
N LEU A 377 4.14 -0.85 2.23
CA LEU A 377 3.38 -0.28 1.10
C LEU A 377 3.75 1.17 0.79
N ARG A 378 4.15 1.96 1.80
CA ARG A 378 4.70 3.32 1.61
C ARG A 378 6.06 3.31 0.94
N GLU A 379 6.93 2.35 1.26
CA GLU A 379 8.25 2.17 0.62
C GLU A 379 8.08 1.71 -0.84
N VAL A 380 7.12 0.83 -1.11
CA VAL A 380 6.73 0.45 -2.49
C VAL A 380 6.14 1.64 -3.26
N ALA A 381 5.38 2.52 -2.60
CA ALA A 381 4.86 3.76 -3.21
C ALA A 381 5.92 4.87 -3.34
N ARG A 382 7.01 4.82 -2.55
CA ARG A 382 8.12 5.79 -2.54
C ARG A 382 9.14 5.57 -3.64
N LEU A 383 9.09 4.46 -4.39
CA LEU A 383 9.81 4.30 -5.66
C LEU A 383 9.05 5.04 -6.79
N LEU A 384 8.96 6.35 -6.55
CA LEU A 384 8.76 7.54 -7.36
C LEU A 384 7.54 7.73 -8.27
N LYS A 385 6.77 6.74 -8.75
CA LYS A 385 5.52 6.96 -9.55
C LYS A 385 5.58 8.11 -10.61
N ILE A 386 6.75 8.46 -11.12
CA ILE A 386 6.97 9.42 -12.20
C ILE A 386 7.27 8.56 -13.42
N GLY A 387 6.55 8.80 -14.52
CA GLY A 387 6.79 8.05 -15.76
C GLY A 387 8.22 8.29 -16.25
N VAL A 388 9.01 7.22 -16.34
CA VAL A 388 10.38 7.26 -16.88
C VAL A 388 10.40 6.57 -18.23
N GLN A 389 10.96 7.23 -19.23
CA GLN A 389 11.14 6.67 -20.56
C GLN A 389 12.49 5.97 -20.70
N ARG A 390 13.56 6.57 -20.18
CA ARG A 390 14.92 6.07 -20.35
C ARG A 390 15.83 6.38 -19.16
N PHE A 391 16.71 5.44 -18.81
CA PHE A 391 17.91 5.66 -18.01
C PHE A 391 19.15 5.56 -18.92
N SER A 392 20.01 6.58 -18.91
CA SER A 392 21.27 6.60 -19.66
C SER A 392 22.46 6.68 -18.73
N ILE A 393 23.44 5.81 -18.95
CA ILE A 393 24.77 5.88 -18.36
C ILE A 393 25.73 6.35 -19.45
N GLY A 394 26.34 7.51 -19.26
CA GLY A 394 27.14 8.22 -20.26
C GLY A 394 26.32 9.12 -21.19
N MET A 395 27.03 9.84 -22.06
CA MET A 395 26.48 10.77 -23.06
C MET A 395 26.91 10.42 -24.49
N GLY A 396 26.19 10.94 -25.48
CA GLY A 396 26.49 10.76 -26.90
C GLY A 396 26.01 9.43 -27.47
N LYS A 397 26.75 8.88 -28.45
CA LYS A 397 26.32 7.70 -29.22
C LYS A 397 26.09 6.48 -28.32
N VAL A 398 24.90 5.88 -28.39
CA VAL A 398 24.54 4.68 -27.62
C VAL A 398 25.34 3.48 -28.12
N ILE A 399 26.03 2.80 -27.20
CA ILE A 399 26.80 1.58 -27.48
C ILE A 399 26.08 0.30 -27.03
N TYR A 400 25.16 0.42 -26.07
CA TYR A 400 24.34 -0.71 -25.61
C TYR A 400 22.94 -0.23 -25.21
N ARG A 401 21.92 -1.04 -25.51
CA ARG A 401 20.51 -0.72 -25.27
C ARG A 401 19.76 -1.96 -24.79
N HIS A 402 18.98 -1.79 -23.72
CA HIS A 402 18.08 -2.80 -23.21
C HIS A 402 16.73 -2.19 -22.87
N ARG A 403 15.64 -2.67 -23.48
CA ARG A 403 14.28 -2.23 -23.15
C ARG A 403 13.60 -3.28 -22.27
N SER A 404 13.15 -2.84 -21.09
CA SER A 404 12.45 -3.72 -20.15
C SER A 404 11.07 -4.09 -20.70
N THR A 405 10.79 -5.38 -20.84
CA THR A 405 9.48 -5.89 -21.29
C THR A 405 8.38 -5.69 -20.25
N LYS A 406 8.73 -5.60 -18.96
CA LYS A 406 7.81 -5.36 -17.85
C LYS A 406 7.52 -3.88 -17.63
N THR A 407 8.54 -3.04 -17.79
CA THR A 407 8.44 -1.62 -17.45
C THR A 407 8.40 -0.68 -18.66
N GLY A 408 8.72 -1.14 -19.88
CA GLY A 408 8.77 -0.29 -21.08
C GLY A 408 9.93 0.71 -21.10
N VAL A 409 10.60 0.90 -19.96
CA VAL A 409 11.76 1.77 -19.75
C VAL A 409 12.97 1.26 -20.53
N GLU A 410 13.66 2.17 -21.19
CA GLU A 410 14.88 1.91 -21.93
C GLU A 410 16.12 2.19 -21.06
N TRP A 411 17.05 1.24 -21.01
CA TRP A 411 18.35 1.39 -20.36
C TRP A 411 19.41 1.49 -21.44
N VAL A 412 20.19 2.56 -21.45
CA VAL A 412 21.24 2.79 -22.45
C VAL A 412 22.59 3.04 -21.79
N ILE A 413 23.64 2.54 -22.43
CA ILE A 413 25.02 2.90 -22.14
C ILE A 413 25.55 3.64 -23.37
N SER A 414 26.14 4.81 -23.15
CA SER A 414 26.63 5.70 -24.20
C SER A 414 28.16 5.78 -24.21
N LEU A 415 28.72 6.13 -25.37
CA LEU A 415 30.16 6.06 -25.66
C LEU A 415 31.00 6.92 -24.73
N LEU A 416 30.53 8.11 -24.34
CA LEU A 416 31.26 8.98 -23.43
C LEU A 416 30.87 8.65 -21.99
N PRO A 417 31.81 8.18 -21.13
CA PRO A 417 31.53 7.83 -19.73
C PRO A 417 31.47 9.08 -18.83
N LEU A 418 30.80 10.13 -19.31
CA LEU A 418 30.63 11.40 -18.63
C LEU A 418 29.19 11.50 -18.11
N GLY A 419 28.98 11.05 -16.87
CA GLY A 419 27.71 11.16 -16.14
C GLY A 419 26.59 10.24 -16.63
N GLY A 420 25.35 10.66 -16.44
CA GLY A 420 24.14 9.92 -16.84
C GLY A 420 22.90 10.81 -16.74
N TYR A 421 21.83 10.45 -17.44
CA TYR A 421 20.58 11.21 -17.43
C TYR A 421 19.36 10.29 -17.41
N VAL A 422 18.24 10.84 -16.95
CA VAL A 422 16.93 10.16 -16.92
C VAL A 422 15.98 10.95 -17.81
N LEU A 423 15.40 10.28 -18.82
CA LEU A 423 14.38 10.87 -19.67
C LEU A 423 13.00 10.54 -19.07
N PHE A 424 12.20 11.58 -18.81
CA PHE A 424 10.88 11.44 -18.23
C PHE A 424 9.77 11.45 -19.28
N THR A 425 8.61 10.90 -18.93
CA THR A 425 7.42 11.00 -19.76
C THR A 425 6.85 12.42 -19.66
N HIS A 426 6.77 13.11 -20.80
CA HIS A 426 6.22 14.46 -20.93
C HIS A 426 4.75 14.45 -21.37
N ASP A 427 4.02 15.52 -21.02
CA ASP A 427 2.63 15.72 -21.44
C ASP A 427 2.57 15.97 -22.97
N PRO A 428 1.83 15.16 -23.74
CA PRO A 428 1.67 15.36 -25.18
C PRO A 428 1.07 16.73 -25.56
N ALA A 429 0.34 17.41 -24.66
CA ALA A 429 -0.18 18.77 -24.92
C ALA A 429 0.91 19.85 -24.87
N VAL A 430 2.00 19.62 -24.13
CA VAL A 430 3.15 20.55 -24.03
C VAL A 430 4.11 20.35 -25.21
N ALA A 431 4.25 19.10 -25.68
CA ALA A 431 5.10 18.71 -26.81
C ALA A 431 4.72 19.35 -28.16
N ILE A 432 3.50 19.88 -28.30
CA ILE A 432 3.02 20.50 -29.54
C ILE A 432 3.47 21.97 -29.66
N SER A 433 4.03 22.59 -28.60
CA SER A 433 4.25 24.04 -28.57
C SER A 433 5.63 24.54 -29.04
N ASP A 434 6.71 23.73 -29.08
CA ASP A 434 7.93 24.04 -29.85
C ASP A 434 8.91 22.82 -29.86
N PRO A 435 9.07 22.09 -30.98
CA PRO A 435 10.01 20.97 -31.11
C PRO A 435 11.49 21.35 -30.99
N ARG A 436 11.83 22.65 -30.88
CA ARG A 436 13.22 23.13 -30.84
C ARG A 436 13.70 23.49 -29.44
N ASN A 437 12.84 23.39 -28.44
CA ASN A 437 13.08 23.86 -27.07
C ASN A 437 13.14 22.74 -26.01
N ASP A 438 13.15 21.47 -26.41
CA ASP A 438 13.47 20.37 -25.50
C ASP A 438 15.01 20.19 -25.46
N PRO A 439 15.71 20.65 -24.39
CA PRO A 439 17.15 20.50 -24.28
C PRO A 439 17.59 19.02 -24.25
N THR A 440 16.65 18.10 -24.02
CA THR A 440 16.91 16.65 -24.01
C THR A 440 16.97 16.06 -25.43
N GLU A 441 16.24 16.58 -26.42
CA GLU A 441 16.35 16.13 -27.83
C GLU A 441 17.70 16.53 -28.45
N GLN A 442 18.28 17.66 -28.04
CA GLN A 442 19.59 18.11 -28.54
C GLN A 442 20.77 17.26 -28.02
N LEU A 443 20.58 16.53 -26.91
CA LEU A 443 21.58 15.63 -26.31
C LEU A 443 21.60 14.22 -26.94
N ILE A 444 20.56 13.86 -27.72
CA ILE A 444 20.33 12.49 -28.21
C ILE A 444 20.99 12.22 -29.58
N GLY A 445 21.51 13.23 -30.28
CA GLY A 445 21.98 13.07 -31.67
C GLY A 445 20.82 12.76 -32.63
N ASP A 446 21.09 12.17 -33.81
CA ASP A 446 20.11 11.91 -34.88
C ASP A 446 18.96 10.91 -34.56
N GLU A 447 18.73 10.54 -33.29
CA GLU A 447 17.74 9.52 -32.90
C GLU A 447 16.48 10.10 -32.23
N LYS A 448 15.30 9.57 -32.59
CA LYS A 448 14.00 9.97 -32.00
C LYS A 448 13.84 9.46 -30.56
N SER A 449 13.30 10.30 -29.68
CA SER A 449 12.96 9.96 -28.29
C SER A 449 11.90 8.85 -28.19
N PRO A 450 12.03 7.91 -27.24
CA PRO A 450 11.07 6.81 -27.06
C PRO A 450 9.75 7.31 -26.45
N GLN A 451 8.66 7.25 -27.21
CA GLN A 451 7.33 7.63 -26.72
C GLN A 451 6.67 6.47 -25.96
N ASN A 452 6.76 6.47 -24.63
CA ASN A 452 6.02 5.56 -23.76
C ASN A 452 4.81 6.29 -23.15
N PRO A 453 3.57 5.76 -23.27
CA PRO A 453 2.42 6.31 -22.56
C PRO A 453 2.56 6.13 -21.04
N LEU A 454 1.98 7.05 -20.26
CA LEU A 454 1.92 6.93 -18.80
C LEU A 454 1.14 5.68 -18.38
N LYS A 455 1.60 5.02 -17.32
CA LYS A 455 0.90 3.87 -16.73
C LYS A 455 -0.10 4.28 -15.66
N PRO A 456 -1.08 3.41 -15.34
CA PRO A 456 -2.02 3.68 -14.25
C PRO A 456 -1.31 3.96 -12.93
N GLY A 457 -1.51 5.17 -12.39
CA GLY A 457 -0.90 5.62 -11.13
C GLY A 457 0.45 6.34 -11.29
N GLU A 458 0.98 6.47 -12.50
CA GLU A 458 2.07 7.39 -12.83
C GLU A 458 1.52 8.78 -13.13
N LYS A 459 2.34 9.81 -12.90
CA LYS A 459 2.05 11.20 -13.25
C LYS A 459 3.16 11.77 -14.15
N TYR A 460 2.83 12.78 -14.96
CA TYR A 460 3.84 13.51 -15.72
C TYR A 460 4.79 14.23 -14.76
N PHE A 461 6.04 14.44 -15.17
CA PHE A 461 7.00 15.20 -14.38
C PHE A 461 6.51 16.62 -14.07
N THR A 462 5.76 17.22 -15.00
CA THR A 462 5.08 18.53 -14.88
C THR A 462 3.90 18.55 -13.92
N ASP A 463 3.45 17.39 -13.43
CA ASP A 463 2.39 17.25 -12.42
C ASP A 463 2.96 16.86 -11.04
N ALA A 464 4.26 16.55 -10.97
CA ALA A 464 4.93 16.26 -9.71
C ALA A 464 4.97 17.51 -8.81
N LYS A 465 4.93 17.31 -7.49
CA LYS A 465 5.06 18.40 -6.52
C LYS A 465 6.47 19.02 -6.60
N PRO A 466 6.64 20.31 -6.28
CA PRO A 466 7.96 20.97 -6.37
C PRO A 466 9.08 20.23 -5.64
N TRP A 467 8.83 19.67 -4.44
CA TRP A 467 9.84 18.88 -3.71
C TRP A 467 10.19 17.53 -4.36
N GLU A 468 9.24 16.91 -5.08
CA GLU A 468 9.49 15.68 -5.84
C GLU A 468 10.39 15.99 -7.06
N ARG A 469 10.16 17.14 -7.71
CA ARG A 469 11.02 17.63 -8.80
C ARG A 469 12.42 17.99 -8.32
N ILE A 470 12.56 18.54 -7.12
CA ILE A 470 13.87 18.83 -6.49
C ILE A 470 14.66 17.54 -6.28
N LEU A 471 14.05 16.49 -5.74
CA LEU A 471 14.72 15.20 -5.53
C LEU A 471 15.16 14.56 -6.86
N VAL A 472 14.34 14.68 -7.89
CA VAL A 472 14.68 14.20 -9.23
C VAL A 472 15.82 14.99 -9.86
N ALA A 473 15.80 16.32 -9.77
CA ALA A 473 16.88 17.17 -10.26
C ALA A 473 18.21 16.93 -9.52
N PHE A 474 18.15 16.50 -8.25
CA PHE A 474 19.33 16.11 -7.48
C PHE A 474 19.94 14.76 -7.92
N ALA A 475 19.18 13.89 -8.60
CA ALA A 475 19.63 12.56 -8.99
C ALA A 475 20.79 12.59 -10.00
N GLY A 476 20.82 13.56 -10.92
CA GLY A 476 21.89 13.73 -11.91
C GLY A 476 23.26 14.03 -11.26
N PRO A 477 23.39 15.11 -10.48
CA PRO A 477 24.62 15.40 -9.75
C PRO A 477 25.02 14.30 -8.76
N PHE A 478 24.05 13.67 -8.11
CA PHE A 478 24.30 12.55 -7.21
C PHE A 478 24.88 11.33 -7.93
N ALA A 479 24.39 11.01 -9.14
CA ALA A 479 24.93 9.92 -9.94
C ALA A 479 26.40 10.14 -10.34
N ASN A 480 26.82 11.39 -10.59
CA ASN A 480 28.23 11.72 -10.84
C ASN A 480 29.12 11.42 -9.63
N LEU A 481 28.66 11.72 -8.40
CA LEU A 481 29.39 11.40 -7.18
C LEU A 481 29.47 9.88 -6.92
N VAL A 482 28.39 9.15 -7.22
CA VAL A 482 28.37 7.68 -7.12
C VAL A 482 29.32 7.07 -8.16
N PHE A 483 29.29 7.52 -9.40
CA PHE A 483 30.19 7.04 -10.46
C PHE A 483 31.65 7.28 -10.10
N ALA A 484 32.00 8.48 -9.63
CA ALA A 484 33.35 8.76 -9.13
C ALA A 484 33.76 7.83 -7.98
N THR A 485 32.85 7.58 -7.03
CA THR A 485 33.10 6.66 -5.91
C THR A 485 33.39 5.24 -6.40
N ILE A 486 32.63 4.76 -7.40
CA ILE A 486 32.86 3.44 -8.02
C ILE A 486 34.22 3.38 -8.70
N LEU A 487 34.61 4.43 -9.44
CA LEU A 487 35.92 4.50 -10.10
C LEU A 487 37.07 4.53 -9.09
N PHE A 488 36.98 5.35 -8.03
CA PHE A 488 37.97 5.37 -6.95
C PHE A 488 38.08 4.03 -6.23
N THR A 489 36.95 3.39 -5.94
CA THR A 489 36.91 2.07 -5.29
C THR A 489 37.50 0.99 -6.20
N GLY A 490 37.22 1.03 -7.50
CA GLY A 490 37.78 0.10 -8.47
C GLY A 490 39.31 0.17 -8.57
N VAL A 491 39.86 1.39 -8.58
CA VAL A 491 41.32 1.61 -8.56
C VAL A 491 41.94 1.15 -7.23
N ALA A 492 41.30 1.47 -6.10
CA ALA A 492 41.75 1.03 -4.78
C ALA A 492 41.77 -0.50 -4.65
N TRP A 493 40.83 -1.19 -5.31
CA TRP A 493 40.76 -2.64 -5.29
C TRP A 493 41.82 -3.31 -6.18
N THR A 494 42.18 -2.70 -7.31
CA THR A 494 43.18 -3.26 -8.24
C THR A 494 44.62 -3.08 -7.77
N ASP A 495 44.92 -2.00 -7.02
CA ASP A 495 46.28 -1.71 -6.54
C ASP A 495 46.59 -2.33 -5.16
N GLY A 496 45.66 -3.08 -4.56
CA GLY A 496 45.89 -3.85 -3.32
C GLY A 496 46.24 -3.02 -2.08
N GLN A 497 46.17 -1.69 -2.14
CA GLN A 497 46.38 -0.84 -0.99
C GLN A 497 45.08 -0.68 -0.20
N THR A 498 45.07 -1.25 1.01
CA THR A 498 44.10 -0.90 2.05
C THR A 498 44.30 0.55 2.45
N ILE A 499 43.59 1.48 1.79
CA ILE A 499 43.41 2.82 2.34
C ILE A 499 42.24 2.74 3.33
N VAL A 500 42.53 2.19 4.51
CA VAL A 500 41.89 2.68 5.73
C VAL A 500 42.95 3.52 6.40
N HIS A 501 42.96 4.82 6.10
CA HIS A 501 43.29 5.88 7.05
C HIS A 501 42.49 7.12 6.64
N ASN A 502 41.62 7.57 7.55
CA ASN A 502 40.95 8.87 7.54
C ASN A 502 41.98 9.98 7.82
N GLN A 503 43.02 10.10 7.00
CA GLN A 503 43.99 11.17 7.05
C GLN A 503 44.45 11.50 5.62
N ILE A 504 44.18 12.73 5.20
CA ILE A 504 44.67 13.29 3.94
C ILE A 504 46.19 13.31 4.01
N ALA A 505 46.87 12.49 3.20
CA ALA A 505 48.29 12.70 2.93
C ALA A 505 48.47 14.09 2.33
N ALA A 506 49.34 14.90 2.93
CA ALA A 506 49.59 16.28 2.52
C ALA A 506 49.71 16.39 0.98
N PRO A 507 49.01 17.34 0.34
CA PRO A 507 48.93 17.37 -1.11
C PRO A 507 50.33 17.55 -1.72
N ALA A 508 50.61 16.79 -2.78
CA ALA A 508 51.84 16.96 -3.56
C ALA A 508 51.96 18.42 -4.01
N VAL A 509 53.17 18.97 -3.88
CA VAL A 509 53.58 20.40 -3.92
C VAL A 509 53.13 21.16 -5.18
N GLN A 510 52.52 20.50 -6.16
CA GLN A 510 52.05 21.10 -7.43
C GLN A 510 50.65 20.64 -7.88
N SER A 511 49.82 20.13 -6.97
CA SER A 511 48.42 19.84 -7.27
C SER A 511 47.52 21.07 -7.06
N TRP A 512 46.43 21.16 -7.83
CA TRP A 512 45.40 22.20 -7.72
C TRP A 512 44.92 22.43 -6.27
N ALA A 513 44.84 21.35 -5.49
CA ALA A 513 44.44 21.38 -4.09
C ALA A 513 45.45 22.12 -3.18
N ALA A 514 46.76 22.04 -3.46
CA ALA A 514 47.79 22.72 -2.67
C ALA A 514 47.86 24.23 -2.94
N GLN A 515 47.62 24.66 -4.19
CA GLN A 515 47.65 26.08 -4.59
C GLN A 515 46.41 26.87 -4.14
N LEU A 516 45.33 26.17 -3.77
CA LEU A 516 44.09 26.74 -3.20
C LEU A 516 44.14 26.90 -1.66
N GLY A 517 45.24 26.51 -1.02
CA GLY A 517 45.51 26.71 0.41
C GLY A 517 44.94 25.63 1.36
N LEU A 518 44.52 24.48 0.84
CA LEU A 518 43.92 23.40 1.62
C LEU A 518 44.94 22.74 2.57
N LYS A 519 44.57 22.60 3.85
CA LYS A 519 45.35 21.87 4.87
C LYS A 519 44.63 20.57 5.25
N ALA A 520 45.38 19.63 5.83
CA ALA A 520 44.83 18.34 6.24
C ALA A 520 43.77 18.49 7.35
N ASN A 521 42.64 17.76 7.23
CA ASN A 521 41.48 17.64 8.13
C ASN A 521 40.33 18.65 8.03
N ASP A 522 40.19 19.41 6.94
CA ASP A 522 38.95 20.18 6.72
C ASP A 522 37.82 19.26 6.19
N ALA A 523 36.74 19.13 6.96
CA ALA A 523 35.54 18.38 6.58
C ALA A 523 34.30 19.30 6.55
N ILE A 524 33.54 19.23 5.44
CA ILE A 524 32.17 19.72 5.23
C ILE A 524 31.96 21.25 5.27
N ALA A 525 32.87 22.04 5.83
CA ALA A 525 32.75 23.51 5.86
C ALA A 525 33.01 24.21 4.50
N GLU A 526 33.66 23.54 3.54
CA GLU A 526 34.23 24.22 2.35
C GLU A 526 33.39 24.19 1.07
N GLY A 527 32.39 23.31 0.94
CA GLY A 527 31.46 23.38 -0.21
C GLY A 527 30.73 24.73 -0.27
N VAL A 528 30.38 25.26 0.91
CA VAL A 528 29.82 26.60 1.08
C VAL A 528 30.86 27.69 0.78
N ALA A 529 32.14 27.49 1.15
CA ALA A 529 33.22 28.45 0.91
C ALA A 529 33.65 28.52 -0.57
N LEU A 530 33.58 27.40 -1.30
CA LEU A 530 33.86 27.31 -2.75
C LEU A 530 32.78 28.05 -3.55
N VAL A 531 31.51 27.82 -3.20
CA VAL A 531 30.38 28.59 -3.75
C VAL A 531 30.51 30.07 -3.36
N LYS A 532 30.91 30.39 -2.12
CA LYS A 532 31.16 31.77 -1.67
C LYS A 532 32.27 32.44 -2.50
N ARG A 533 33.39 31.76 -2.76
CA ARG A 533 34.54 32.27 -3.55
C ARG A 533 34.22 32.42 -5.03
N ALA A 534 33.47 31.48 -5.60
CA ALA A 534 32.97 31.56 -6.99
C ALA A 534 31.98 32.72 -7.17
N VAL A 535 31.12 32.98 -6.17
CA VAL A 535 30.20 34.12 -6.16
C VAL A 535 30.91 35.46 -5.87
N THR A 536 32.04 35.46 -5.14
CA THR A 536 32.82 36.68 -4.84
C THR A 536 33.90 37.05 -5.87
N LEU A 537 33.91 36.44 -7.07
CA LEU A 537 34.78 36.82 -8.21
C LEU A 537 36.29 36.92 -7.89
N ASN A 538 36.83 36.04 -7.03
CA ASN A 538 38.27 36.01 -6.74
C ASN A 538 38.87 34.65 -7.09
N VAL A 539 38.80 34.30 -8.37
CA VAL A 539 39.39 33.07 -8.94
C VAL A 539 40.50 33.49 -9.89
N ASP A 540 41.73 33.00 -9.65
CA ASP A 540 42.86 33.28 -10.53
C ASP A 540 42.53 32.85 -11.98
N ASN A 541 42.83 33.72 -12.94
CA ASN A 541 42.49 33.53 -14.35
C ASN A 541 43.08 32.25 -14.99
N ASN A 542 44.08 31.62 -14.35
CA ASN A 542 44.72 30.39 -14.83
C ASN A 542 44.02 29.09 -14.41
N VAL A 543 42.86 29.18 -13.72
CA VAL A 543 42.18 28.03 -13.09
C VAL A 543 40.99 27.52 -13.92
N ILE A 544 40.50 28.24 -14.94
CA ILE A 544 39.35 27.76 -15.74
C ILE A 544 39.82 27.28 -17.11
N GLY A 545 40.04 25.97 -17.24
CA GLY A 545 40.42 25.32 -18.51
C GLY A 545 39.21 24.81 -19.29
N GLY A 546 39.24 24.96 -20.62
CA GLY A 546 38.22 24.45 -21.54
C GLY A 546 38.54 23.04 -22.07
N PRO A 547 37.87 22.63 -23.16
CA PRO A 547 38.02 21.29 -23.75
C PRO A 547 39.46 20.90 -24.12
N ILE A 548 40.30 21.87 -24.52
CA ILE A 548 41.70 21.62 -24.91
C ILE A 548 42.54 21.28 -23.68
N THR A 549 42.33 22.02 -22.59
CA THR A 549 43.00 21.72 -21.32
C THR A 549 42.58 20.35 -20.79
N ILE A 550 41.28 20.02 -20.84
CA ILE A 550 40.78 18.69 -20.45
C ILE A 550 41.43 17.58 -21.30
N ALA A 551 41.55 17.76 -22.62
CA ALA A 551 42.18 16.79 -23.51
C ALA A 551 43.70 16.63 -23.24
N LYS A 552 44.37 17.71 -22.86
CA LYS A 552 45.80 17.70 -22.52
C LYS A 552 46.05 17.02 -21.17
N GLU A 553 45.24 17.33 -20.17
CA GLU A 553 45.34 16.71 -18.84
C GLU A 553 44.91 15.23 -18.87
N SER A 554 43.93 14.86 -19.70
CA SER A 554 43.56 13.46 -19.92
C SER A 554 44.69 12.67 -20.60
N GLY A 555 45.38 13.29 -21.57
CA GLY A 555 46.56 12.72 -22.22
C GLY A 555 47.73 12.52 -21.25
N LYS A 556 48.00 13.48 -20.35
CA LYS A 556 48.99 13.32 -19.28
C LYS A 556 48.57 12.23 -18.29
N ALA A 557 47.32 12.20 -17.87
CA ALA A 557 46.79 11.19 -16.95
C ALA A 557 46.93 9.77 -17.54
N ALA A 558 46.69 9.60 -18.85
CA ALA A 558 46.89 8.34 -19.55
C ALA A 558 48.36 7.89 -19.60
N GLN A 559 49.32 8.82 -19.60
CA GLN A 559 50.76 8.50 -19.53
C GLN A 559 51.17 7.93 -18.17
N TYR A 560 50.43 8.23 -17.09
CA TYR A 560 50.63 7.62 -15.76
C TYR A 560 49.99 6.23 -15.65
N GLY A 561 49.48 5.65 -16.74
CA GLY A 561 48.88 4.33 -16.79
C GLY A 561 47.36 4.34 -16.63
N PHE A 562 46.74 3.16 -16.75
CA PHE A 562 45.29 3.00 -16.73
C PHE A 562 44.65 3.48 -15.42
N ALA A 563 45.26 3.18 -14.27
CA ALA A 563 44.81 3.66 -12.96
C ALA A 563 44.81 5.19 -12.87
N GLY A 564 45.87 5.86 -13.34
CA GLY A 564 45.97 7.32 -13.39
C GLY A 564 44.89 7.97 -14.26
N PHE A 565 44.58 7.34 -15.40
CA PHE A 565 43.49 7.78 -16.27
C PHE A 565 42.11 7.62 -15.61
N VAL A 566 41.86 6.52 -14.90
CA VAL A 566 40.60 6.28 -14.17
C VAL A 566 40.41 7.27 -13.03
N VAL A 567 41.48 7.59 -12.29
CA VAL A 567 41.46 8.64 -11.24
C VAL A 567 41.14 10.01 -11.83
N PHE A 568 41.70 10.35 -13.00
CA PHE A 568 41.37 11.58 -13.72
C PHE A 568 39.88 11.62 -14.11
N LEU A 569 39.32 10.53 -14.64
CA LEU A 569 37.89 10.44 -14.96
C LEU A 569 37.01 10.57 -13.71
N ALA A 570 37.42 10.00 -12.58
CA ALA A 570 36.71 10.14 -11.30
C ALA A 570 36.70 11.60 -10.83
N MET A 571 37.84 12.29 -10.86
CA MET A 571 37.95 13.71 -10.51
C MET A 571 37.12 14.61 -11.43
N LEU A 572 37.11 14.32 -12.73
CA LEU A 572 36.30 15.03 -13.70
C LEU A 572 34.80 14.81 -13.45
N SER A 573 34.39 13.59 -13.09
CA SER A 573 33.01 13.28 -12.70
C SER A 573 32.58 14.01 -11.43
N VAL A 574 33.43 14.06 -10.39
CA VAL A 574 33.16 14.88 -9.18
C VAL A 574 32.98 16.35 -9.54
N SER A 575 33.88 16.88 -10.37
CA SER A 575 33.85 18.28 -10.80
C SER A 575 32.56 18.61 -11.56
N LEU A 576 32.13 17.72 -12.46
CA LEU A 576 30.88 17.86 -13.20
C LEU A 576 29.65 17.77 -12.28
N GLY A 577 29.68 16.90 -11.26
CA GLY A 577 28.65 16.84 -10.22
C GLY A 577 28.48 18.16 -9.46
N PHE A 578 29.59 18.80 -9.07
CA PHE A 578 29.54 20.09 -8.39
C PHE A 578 29.13 21.24 -9.31
N ILE A 579 29.61 21.27 -10.55
CA ILE A 579 29.22 22.28 -11.55
C ILE A 579 27.71 22.18 -11.82
N ASN A 580 27.16 20.97 -11.95
CA ASN A 580 25.73 20.78 -12.16
C ASN A 580 24.87 21.18 -10.95
N LEU A 581 25.44 21.30 -9.74
CA LEU A 581 24.74 21.83 -8.56
C LEU A 581 24.74 23.37 -8.48
N LEU A 582 25.48 24.06 -9.34
CA LEU A 582 25.47 25.52 -9.36
C LEU A 582 24.06 26.04 -9.69
N PRO A 583 23.61 27.15 -9.07
CA PRO A 583 22.28 27.73 -9.26
C PRO A 583 22.14 28.45 -10.62
N ILE A 584 22.53 27.79 -11.69
CA ILE A 584 22.50 28.29 -13.07
C ILE A 584 21.28 27.66 -13.74
N PRO A 585 20.30 28.45 -14.23
CA PRO A 585 19.02 27.96 -14.75
C PRO A 585 19.06 26.84 -15.82
N VAL A 586 20.18 26.74 -16.54
CA VAL A 586 20.42 25.72 -17.59
C VAL A 586 21.00 24.41 -17.04
N LEU A 587 21.44 24.41 -15.77
CA LEU A 587 21.99 23.25 -15.05
C LEU A 587 20.97 22.70 -14.03
N ASP A 588 21.22 21.49 -13.54
CA ASP A 588 20.36 20.80 -12.56
C ASP A 588 20.13 21.64 -11.28
N GLY A 589 21.16 22.36 -10.82
CA GLY A 589 21.11 23.26 -9.66
C GLY A 589 20.23 24.49 -9.88
N GLY A 590 20.10 24.96 -11.13
CA GLY A 590 19.12 25.98 -11.50
C GLY A 590 17.69 25.48 -11.44
N GLN A 591 17.45 24.25 -11.88
CA GLN A 591 16.15 23.59 -11.72
C GLN A 591 15.81 23.39 -10.24
N ILE A 592 16.78 22.97 -9.42
CA ILE A 592 16.62 22.88 -7.96
C ILE A 592 16.24 24.26 -7.39
N LEU A 593 16.94 25.33 -7.78
CA LEU A 593 16.65 26.69 -7.33
C LEU A 593 15.22 27.13 -7.71
N LEU A 594 14.84 26.96 -8.98
CA LEU A 594 13.52 27.37 -9.49
C LEU A 594 12.39 26.60 -8.78
N ASN A 595 12.51 25.28 -8.66
CA ASN A 595 11.52 24.46 -7.96
C ASN A 595 11.48 24.76 -6.45
N THR A 596 12.60 25.14 -5.84
CA THR A 596 12.65 25.60 -4.44
C THR A 596 11.94 26.94 -4.27
N LEU A 597 12.10 27.87 -5.21
CA LEU A 597 11.36 29.14 -5.23
C LEU A 597 9.86 28.93 -5.40
N GLU A 598 9.43 27.98 -6.25
CA GLU A 598 8.02 27.59 -6.38
C GLU A 598 7.47 26.96 -5.10
N TRP A 599 8.27 26.09 -4.46
CA TRP A 599 7.90 25.44 -3.21
C TRP A 599 7.68 26.46 -2.09
N ILE A 600 8.59 27.44 -1.94
CA ILE A 600 8.49 28.51 -0.95
C ILE A 600 7.33 29.47 -1.25
N ARG A 601 7.09 29.81 -2.52
CA ARG A 601 5.98 30.70 -2.93
C ARG A 601 4.61 30.05 -2.88
N GLY A 602 4.53 28.72 -2.88
CA GLY A 602 3.28 27.96 -2.96
C GLY A 602 2.50 28.19 -4.27
N LYS A 603 3.10 28.83 -5.28
CA LYS A 603 2.53 29.11 -6.61
C LYS A 603 3.61 28.97 -7.69
N PRO A 604 3.29 28.47 -8.89
CA PRO A 604 4.25 28.30 -9.98
C PRO A 604 4.80 29.65 -10.45
N LEU A 605 6.03 29.65 -10.97
CA LEU A 605 6.63 30.83 -11.61
C LEU A 605 5.92 31.12 -12.94
N SER A 606 5.79 32.39 -13.30
CA SER A 606 5.16 32.75 -14.58
C SER A 606 6.08 32.36 -15.74
N THR A 607 5.49 31.91 -16.85
CA THR A 607 6.24 31.45 -18.04
C THR A 607 7.24 32.49 -18.53
N LYS A 608 6.85 33.78 -18.53
CA LYS A 608 7.73 34.90 -18.89
C LYS A 608 8.94 35.02 -17.96
N MET A 609 8.76 34.81 -16.65
CA MET A 609 9.84 34.91 -15.68
C MET A 609 10.80 33.73 -15.81
N THR A 610 10.29 32.52 -16.02
CA THR A 610 11.10 31.34 -16.31
C THR A 610 11.91 31.52 -17.59
N GLU A 611 11.30 32.02 -18.68
CA GLU A 611 12.01 32.33 -19.94
C GLU A 611 13.13 33.35 -19.75
N TRP A 612 12.88 34.44 -19.01
CA TRP A 612 13.89 35.45 -18.72
C TRP A 612 15.05 34.88 -17.90
N ILE A 613 14.75 34.11 -16.85
CA ILE A 613 15.75 33.48 -16.00
C ILE A 613 16.59 32.48 -16.82
N THR A 614 15.97 31.67 -17.66
CA THR A 614 16.66 30.72 -18.55
C THR A 614 17.56 31.43 -19.56
N ARG A 615 17.11 32.54 -20.18
CA ARG A 615 17.93 33.33 -21.11
C ARG A 615 19.17 33.93 -20.45
N ILE A 616 19.01 34.47 -19.23
CA ILE A 616 20.12 34.99 -18.44
C ILE A 616 21.10 33.86 -18.09
N GLY A 617 20.59 32.71 -17.67
CA GLY A 617 21.39 31.51 -17.40
C GLY A 617 22.19 31.05 -18.62
N MET A 618 21.56 31.00 -19.79
CA MET A 618 22.20 30.62 -21.05
C MET A 618 23.30 31.60 -21.47
N ALA A 619 23.06 32.91 -21.34
CA ALA A 619 24.07 33.93 -21.59
C ALA A 619 25.28 33.79 -20.65
N MET A 620 25.04 33.46 -19.38
CA MET A 620 26.11 33.23 -18.40
C MET A 620 26.93 31.97 -18.72
N VAL A 621 26.29 30.86 -19.10
CA VAL A 621 27.00 29.65 -19.54
C VAL A 621 27.83 29.93 -20.79
N LEU A 622 27.27 30.61 -21.79
CA LEU A 622 28.00 31.01 -23.00
C LEU A 622 29.20 31.90 -22.69
N MET A 623 29.07 32.82 -21.73
CA MET A 623 30.17 33.67 -21.27
C MET A 623 31.28 32.84 -20.60
N ILE A 624 30.93 31.90 -19.72
CA ILE A 624 31.89 31.00 -19.04
C ILE A 624 32.58 30.10 -20.07
N MET A 625 31.85 29.54 -21.03
CA MET A 625 32.41 28.72 -22.10
C MET A 625 33.36 29.53 -22.99
N THR A 626 32.97 30.74 -23.36
CA THR A 626 33.81 31.64 -24.16
C THR A 626 35.08 32.00 -23.40
N PHE A 627 34.97 32.31 -22.10
CA PHE A 627 36.11 32.57 -21.24
C PHE A 627 37.05 31.35 -21.13
N ALA A 628 36.51 30.15 -20.92
CA ALA A 628 37.30 28.92 -20.85
C ALA A 628 38.03 28.61 -22.18
N ILE A 629 37.37 28.82 -23.32
CA ILE A 629 37.97 28.66 -24.65
C ILE A 629 39.04 29.72 -24.91
N MET A 630 38.79 30.98 -24.55
CA MET A 630 39.80 32.05 -24.65
C MET A 630 41.01 31.76 -23.77
N ASN A 631 40.79 31.17 -22.59
CA ASN A 631 41.87 30.77 -21.70
C ASN A 631 42.66 29.58 -22.27
N ASP A 632 42.00 28.59 -22.86
CA ASP A 632 42.65 27.49 -23.59
C ASP A 632 43.54 28.03 -24.72
N VAL A 633 43.03 28.98 -25.50
CA VAL A 633 43.78 29.64 -26.59
C VAL A 633 44.97 30.43 -26.02
N ARG A 634 44.77 31.19 -24.96
CA ARG A 634 45.85 31.94 -24.29
C ARG A 634 46.95 31.02 -23.76
N MET A 635 46.58 29.92 -23.09
CA MET A 635 47.52 28.92 -22.56
C MET A 635 48.25 28.13 -23.66
N LEU A 636 47.69 28.06 -24.88
CA LEU A 636 48.37 27.52 -26.05
C LEU A 636 49.45 28.47 -26.59
N PHE A 637 49.22 29.78 -26.53
CA PHE A 637 50.16 30.80 -27.02
C PHE A 637 51.17 31.31 -25.98
N GLU A 638 50.91 31.16 -24.68
CA GLU A 638 51.86 31.49 -23.58
C GLU A 638 52.98 30.45 -23.40
N LYS A 639 53.02 29.38 -24.21
CA LYS A 639 54.21 28.54 -24.39
C LYS A 639 55.03 29.01 -25.60
N ASN A 640 55.73 30.12 -25.38
CA ASN A 640 57.08 30.35 -25.90
C ASN A 640 57.92 30.97 -24.79
#